data_AF-A0A7W2DRS7-F1
#
_entry.id   AF-A0A7W2DRS7-F1
#
_cell.length_a   1.000
_cell.length_b   1.000
_cell.length_c   1.000
_cell.angle_alpha   90.00
_cell.angle_beta   90.00
_cell.angle_gamma   90.00
#
_symmetry.space_group_name_H-M   'P 1'
#
loop_
_entity.id
_entity.type
_entity.pdbx_description
1 polymer ?
#
loop_
_entity_poly.entity_id
_entity_poly.type
_entity_poly.pdbx_seq_one_letter_code
_entity_poly.pdbx_strand_id
1 'polypeptide(L)'
;MRSRQVRAHLLVAGWAGLALLAAAAPDTLPVARWLAVHLLLLGAATTAIVVWSEHFAVAMLHAPVPDRRWSTARLAGVNVSVAGVLLAVWAGPPALIAAACAALAVAVTAHLVVLVRLGRGALGGRLAPVVAYYRAAAVALAAGVVAGGTLATGSAGAAGHTALRLAHVHVTLLGWIGLPVLGTLFMLWPTVLGVRMHARTTPTARRVLALTGGGLTVAVTGLAGPAVLPGPGAAVAWRAATVAGLAAYAAGVAVAVRLWAATVRRGRKAVSVAAAWSLAASAGWLTAGVVHDLVLFATRSPAAAQDGVESLVPLFLLGFVAQVLIGALTYLLPVVTAVGPKARAGSRAVLERAWQARLAALNLAVALLVLPLPGPAATLGVVLAAGAAVAFLGLVVTVLGRRAGAVVTPRAPVLIGTAAAAVATALAVLVAGGGAGGGTTTASGAGTGGAATGTRTVAVSLHDMRVSPSRIEVPRGTALRLKVTNRDAQRHDLRIEDGPTTSLLSDGQTRTLDLGTLTGDRKGWCTVPGHRAAGMTLDIAATGTADGGRRTAAQGAEGHDGHSATASEGSGPDLSADFSAGWHSRDAALAPAAGATVHRIGLHVRQRTVEVAPGVRQRMWTFGGTAPGPTLRGKVGDVFEVTLVNDDTTMGHGVDFHAGALSPDKPMRTLEPGERLVYRFRAERAGAWLYHCSTAPMLQHIGNGMYGAVIVDPPGLDEVDREYVMVSSELYLGTPGSAAQVARMRADTPDAWVFNGVAAQYAKAPLRARAGERVRFWVVAAGPSDGVAFHVVGTVFDTLYKEGAYLLRPGDGDGGSGGSQVLDLAVAQGGFVETEFAAAGHYPFVDHDMRHAEAGARGVVEVR
;
A
#
# COMPACT_ATOMS: atom_id res chain seq x y z
N MET A 1 -24.14 2.63 -22.31
CA MET A 1 -23.37 1.35 -22.22
C MET A 1 -21.87 1.53 -22.43
N ARG A 2 -21.41 2.32 -23.43
CA ARG A 2 -19.98 2.43 -23.79
C ARG A 2 -19.07 3.11 -22.74
N SER A 3 -19.50 4.21 -22.10
CA SER A 3 -18.73 4.88 -21.03
C SER A 3 -18.60 4.06 -19.74
N ARG A 4 -19.57 3.16 -19.45
CA ARG A 4 -19.49 2.19 -18.36
C ARG A 4 -18.43 1.13 -18.64
N GLN A 5 -18.43 0.59 -19.86
CA GLN A 5 -17.46 -0.43 -20.26
C GLN A 5 -16.03 0.11 -20.21
N VAL A 6 -15.79 1.35 -20.68
CA VAL A 6 -14.49 2.01 -20.55
C VAL A 6 -14.03 2.10 -19.09
N ARG A 7 -14.88 2.61 -18.19
CA ARG A 7 -14.55 2.71 -16.75
C ARG A 7 -14.28 1.36 -16.09
N ALA A 8 -15.07 0.35 -16.42
CA ALA A 8 -14.86 -1.00 -15.91
C ALA A 8 -13.53 -1.62 -16.37
N HIS A 9 -13.04 -1.28 -17.56
CA HIS A 9 -11.77 -1.77 -18.08
C HIS A 9 -10.56 -0.97 -17.56
N LEU A 10 -10.75 0.33 -17.26
CA LEU A 10 -9.77 1.13 -16.51
C LEU A 10 -9.56 0.57 -15.10
N LEU A 11 -10.65 0.14 -14.44
CA LEU A 11 -10.60 -0.57 -13.15
C LEU A 11 -9.74 -1.84 -13.21
N VAL A 12 -9.96 -2.69 -14.22
CA VAL A 12 -9.16 -3.91 -14.43
C VAL A 12 -7.67 -3.57 -14.64
N ALA A 13 -7.38 -2.56 -15.46
CA ALA A 13 -6.01 -2.11 -15.70
C ALA A 13 -5.34 -1.54 -14.44
N GLY A 14 -6.10 -0.78 -13.64
CA GLY A 14 -5.67 -0.26 -12.35
C GLY A 14 -5.24 -1.39 -11.40
N TRP A 15 -6.12 -2.35 -11.13
CA TRP A 15 -5.78 -3.51 -10.29
C TRP A 15 -4.57 -4.30 -10.80
N ALA A 16 -4.44 -4.48 -12.13
CA ALA A 16 -3.30 -5.17 -12.71
C ALA A 16 -1.99 -4.38 -12.53
N GLY A 17 -2.02 -3.05 -12.65
CA GLY A 17 -0.88 -2.19 -12.36
C GLY A 17 -0.43 -2.28 -10.90
N LEU A 18 -1.39 -2.32 -9.98
CA LEU A 18 -1.13 -2.52 -8.55
C LEU A 18 -0.53 -3.89 -8.26
N ALA A 19 -1.03 -4.95 -8.90
CA ALA A 19 -0.45 -6.27 -8.74
C ALA A 19 1.03 -6.32 -9.17
N LEU A 20 1.38 -5.61 -10.25
CA LEU A 20 2.77 -5.50 -10.73
C LEU A 20 3.66 -4.73 -9.77
N LEU A 21 3.17 -3.60 -9.28
CA LEU A 21 3.87 -2.82 -8.27
C LEU A 21 4.11 -3.70 -7.02
N ALA A 22 3.09 -4.42 -6.54
CA ALA A 22 3.19 -5.30 -5.35
C ALA A 22 4.20 -6.44 -5.55
N ALA A 23 4.30 -6.96 -6.78
CA ALA A 23 5.29 -7.96 -7.13
C ALA A 23 6.72 -7.39 -7.23
N ALA A 24 6.88 -6.09 -7.47
CA ALA A 24 8.17 -5.41 -7.62
C ALA A 24 8.78 -4.94 -6.28
N ALA A 25 8.00 -5.00 -5.19
CA ALA A 25 8.38 -4.55 -3.85
C ALA A 25 8.37 -5.72 -2.81
N PRO A 26 9.05 -6.86 -3.08
CA PRO A 26 8.92 -8.07 -2.27
C PRO A 26 9.53 -7.94 -0.87
N ASP A 27 10.62 -7.20 -0.72
CA ASP A 27 11.39 -7.08 0.53
C ASP A 27 10.82 -6.01 1.47
N THR A 28 9.86 -5.26 0.96
CA THR A 28 9.50 -3.99 1.53
C THR A 28 8.03 -4.06 1.98
N LEU A 29 7.17 -4.79 1.26
CA LEU A 29 5.76 -5.00 1.62
C LEU A 29 5.56 -6.15 2.61
N PRO A 30 4.90 -5.92 3.76
CA PRO A 30 4.41 -7.02 4.57
C PRO A 30 3.45 -7.85 3.71
N VAL A 31 3.76 -9.14 3.57
CA VAL A 31 3.01 -10.10 2.76
C VAL A 31 2.94 -9.77 1.25
N ALA A 32 3.98 -9.15 0.69
CA ALA A 32 4.09 -8.73 -0.73
C ALA A 32 3.55 -9.75 -1.74
N ARG A 33 3.97 -11.02 -1.60
CA ARG A 33 3.56 -12.12 -2.48
C ARG A 33 2.06 -12.37 -2.40
N TRP A 34 1.49 -12.41 -1.19
CA TRP A 34 0.05 -12.58 -0.98
C TRP A 34 -0.71 -11.42 -1.63
N LEU A 35 -0.25 -10.19 -1.41
CA LEU A 35 -0.88 -8.99 -1.95
C LEU A 35 -0.87 -8.99 -3.48
N ALA A 36 0.28 -9.27 -4.12
CA ALA A 36 0.39 -9.34 -5.57
C ALA A 36 -0.56 -10.39 -6.18
N VAL A 37 -0.66 -11.58 -5.57
CA VAL A 37 -1.60 -12.62 -6.01
C VAL A 37 -3.05 -12.15 -5.89
N HIS A 38 -3.44 -11.56 -4.76
CA HIS A 38 -4.83 -11.16 -4.52
C HIS A 38 -5.21 -9.90 -5.32
N LEU A 39 -4.30 -8.97 -5.55
CA LEU A 39 -4.54 -7.83 -6.45
C LEU A 39 -4.82 -8.28 -7.89
N LEU A 40 -4.09 -9.28 -8.38
CA LEU A 40 -4.32 -9.83 -9.71
C LEU A 40 -5.63 -10.65 -9.78
N LEU A 41 -5.83 -11.59 -8.85
CA LEU A 41 -6.96 -12.52 -8.89
C LEU A 41 -8.26 -11.91 -8.34
N LEU A 42 -8.19 -11.37 -7.11
CA LEU A 42 -9.35 -10.80 -6.42
C LEU A 42 -9.67 -9.38 -6.92
N GLY A 43 -8.67 -8.59 -7.34
CA GLY A 43 -8.89 -7.29 -7.96
C GLY A 43 -9.20 -7.39 -9.46
N ALA A 44 -8.17 -7.60 -10.28
CA ALA A 44 -8.27 -7.47 -11.74
C ALA A 44 -9.16 -8.54 -12.38
N ALA A 45 -8.91 -9.82 -12.10
CA ALA A 45 -9.63 -10.93 -12.72
C ALA A 45 -11.10 -10.98 -12.26
N THR A 46 -11.37 -10.78 -10.96
CA THR A 46 -12.74 -10.71 -10.42
C THR A 46 -13.54 -9.59 -11.05
N THR A 47 -12.95 -8.39 -11.18
CA THR A 47 -13.59 -7.25 -11.85
C THR A 47 -13.93 -7.60 -13.30
N ALA A 48 -13.00 -8.21 -14.03
CA ALA A 48 -13.25 -8.66 -15.40
C ALA A 48 -14.38 -9.71 -15.45
N ILE A 49 -14.36 -10.72 -14.57
CA ILE A 49 -15.37 -11.78 -14.51
C ILE A 49 -16.75 -11.20 -14.25
N VAL A 50 -16.92 -10.32 -13.27
CA VAL A 50 -18.24 -9.72 -12.92
C VAL A 50 -18.80 -8.86 -14.07
N VAL A 51 -17.93 -8.17 -14.81
CA VAL A 51 -18.33 -7.36 -15.97
C VAL A 51 -18.77 -8.25 -17.13
N TRP A 52 -17.97 -9.27 -17.45
CA TRP A 52 -18.20 -10.14 -18.60
C TRP A 52 -19.27 -11.20 -18.37
N SER A 53 -19.41 -11.71 -17.14
CA SER A 53 -20.45 -12.69 -16.80
C SER A 53 -21.85 -12.11 -16.97
N GLU A 54 -22.11 -10.86 -16.56
CA GLU A 54 -23.39 -10.17 -16.81
C GLU A 54 -23.60 -10.00 -18.33
N HIS A 55 -22.59 -9.51 -19.03
CA HIS A 55 -22.68 -9.26 -20.47
C HIS A 55 -23.00 -10.53 -21.26
N PHE A 56 -22.30 -11.64 -20.97
CA PHE A 56 -22.52 -12.91 -21.62
C PHE A 56 -23.80 -13.60 -21.16
N ALA A 57 -24.20 -13.48 -19.89
CA ALA A 57 -25.46 -14.03 -19.42
C ALA A 57 -26.66 -13.41 -20.16
N VAL A 58 -26.66 -12.07 -20.31
CA VAL A 58 -27.67 -11.36 -21.11
C VAL A 58 -27.69 -11.86 -22.55
N ALA A 59 -26.53 -11.96 -23.19
CA ALA A 59 -26.42 -12.39 -24.58
C ALA A 59 -26.85 -13.86 -24.79
N MET A 60 -26.43 -14.78 -23.92
CA MET A 60 -26.66 -16.22 -24.10
C MET A 60 -28.05 -16.67 -23.69
N LEU A 61 -28.69 -15.95 -22.76
CA LEU A 61 -30.06 -16.24 -22.33
C LEU A 61 -31.10 -15.49 -23.15
N HIS A 62 -30.70 -14.52 -23.98
CA HIS A 62 -31.60 -13.53 -24.59
C HIS A 62 -32.46 -12.81 -23.54
N ALA A 63 -31.85 -12.54 -22.39
CA ALA A 63 -32.52 -11.88 -21.27
C ALA A 63 -32.51 -10.35 -21.47
N PRO A 64 -33.47 -9.61 -20.87
CA PRO A 64 -33.44 -8.16 -20.89
C PRO A 64 -32.17 -7.64 -20.20
N VAL A 65 -31.64 -6.52 -20.69
CA VAL A 65 -30.46 -5.88 -20.09
C VAL A 65 -30.85 -5.34 -18.70
N PRO A 66 -30.14 -5.72 -17.62
CA PRO A 66 -30.41 -5.20 -16.29
C PRO A 66 -30.29 -3.67 -16.21
N ASP A 67 -31.00 -3.10 -15.23
CA ASP A 67 -30.92 -1.66 -14.96
C ASP A 67 -29.48 -1.21 -14.72
N ARG A 68 -29.12 -0.08 -15.32
CA ARG A 68 -27.73 0.40 -15.35
C ARG A 68 -27.24 0.82 -13.97
N ARG A 69 -28.09 1.42 -13.13
CA ARG A 69 -27.71 1.88 -11.78
C ARG A 69 -27.39 0.67 -10.91
N TRP A 70 -28.24 -0.36 -10.97
CA TRP A 70 -28.04 -1.60 -10.23
C TRP A 70 -26.78 -2.37 -10.66
N SER A 71 -26.53 -2.49 -11.96
CA SER A 71 -25.29 -3.12 -12.44
C SER A 71 -24.02 -2.33 -12.08
N THR A 72 -24.13 -1.01 -11.98
CA THR A 72 -23.06 -0.12 -11.52
C THR A 72 -22.82 -0.28 -10.02
N ALA A 73 -23.85 -0.20 -9.20
CA ALA A 73 -23.78 -0.35 -7.75
C ALA A 73 -23.21 -1.71 -7.36
N ARG A 74 -23.59 -2.77 -8.07
CA ARG A 74 -23.07 -4.12 -7.82
C ARG A 74 -21.57 -4.25 -8.14
N LEU A 75 -21.12 -3.71 -9.27
CA LEU A 75 -19.69 -3.72 -9.62
C LEU A 75 -18.86 -2.91 -8.62
N ALA A 76 -19.39 -1.75 -8.21
CA ALA A 76 -18.81 -0.90 -7.17
C ALA A 76 -18.74 -1.65 -5.83
N GLY A 77 -19.83 -2.27 -5.39
CA GLY A 77 -19.90 -3.04 -4.15
C GLY A 77 -18.86 -4.17 -4.10
N VAL A 78 -18.73 -4.96 -5.18
CA VAL A 78 -17.68 -6.00 -5.25
C VAL A 78 -16.30 -5.37 -5.09
N ASN A 79 -15.98 -4.29 -5.82
CA ASN A 79 -14.65 -3.67 -5.77
C ASN A 79 -14.32 -3.02 -4.42
N VAL A 80 -15.31 -2.38 -3.79
CA VAL A 80 -15.17 -1.82 -2.43
C VAL A 80 -14.91 -2.93 -1.43
N SER A 81 -15.65 -4.03 -1.49
CA SER A 81 -15.41 -5.16 -0.59
C SER A 81 -14.07 -5.84 -0.86
N VAL A 82 -13.61 -5.93 -2.12
CA VAL A 82 -12.26 -6.42 -2.44
C VAL A 82 -11.18 -5.53 -1.83
N ALA A 83 -11.26 -4.21 -2.03
CA ALA A 83 -10.33 -3.26 -1.42
C ALA A 83 -10.35 -3.35 0.11
N GLY A 84 -11.54 -3.47 0.71
CA GLY A 84 -11.71 -3.69 2.14
C GLY A 84 -11.04 -4.96 2.64
N VAL A 85 -11.15 -6.10 1.93
CA VAL A 85 -10.46 -7.34 2.30
C VAL A 85 -8.95 -7.17 2.25
N LEU A 86 -8.43 -6.55 1.18
CA LEU A 86 -7.00 -6.31 1.04
C LEU A 86 -6.45 -5.42 2.16
N LEU A 87 -7.15 -4.34 2.50
CA LEU A 87 -6.80 -3.45 3.60
C LEU A 87 -6.92 -4.12 4.97
N ALA A 88 -7.99 -4.88 5.19
CA ALA A 88 -8.24 -5.51 6.47
C ALA A 88 -7.17 -6.56 6.81
N VAL A 89 -6.79 -7.38 5.83
CA VAL A 89 -5.74 -8.39 6.01
C VAL A 89 -4.37 -7.73 6.20
N TRP A 90 -4.11 -6.62 5.51
CA TRP A 90 -2.90 -5.82 5.72
C TRP A 90 -2.86 -5.20 7.12
N ALA A 91 -3.96 -4.59 7.57
CA ALA A 91 -4.05 -3.95 8.88
C ALA A 91 -3.91 -4.96 10.03
N GLY A 92 -4.51 -6.15 9.90
CA GLY A 92 -4.36 -7.25 10.85
C GLY A 92 -5.48 -7.46 11.91
N PRO A 93 -6.38 -6.50 12.27
CA PRO A 93 -7.45 -6.77 13.22
C PRO A 93 -8.43 -7.86 12.72
N PRO A 94 -8.63 -8.97 13.46
CA PRO A 94 -9.50 -10.07 13.03
C PRO A 94 -10.95 -9.65 12.78
N ALA A 95 -11.49 -8.72 13.57
CA ALA A 95 -12.84 -8.19 13.39
C ALA A 95 -13.02 -7.46 12.05
N LEU A 96 -12.01 -6.67 11.65
CA LEU A 96 -12.02 -5.95 10.38
C LEU A 96 -11.93 -6.93 9.20
N ILE A 97 -11.09 -7.96 9.32
CA ILE A 97 -10.95 -9.02 8.31
C ILE A 97 -12.28 -9.76 8.13
N ALA A 98 -12.91 -10.19 9.22
CA ALA A 98 -14.19 -10.89 9.19
C ALA A 98 -15.29 -10.03 8.54
N ALA A 99 -15.39 -8.75 8.93
CA ALA A 99 -16.35 -7.82 8.36
C ALA A 99 -16.15 -7.60 6.85
N ALA A 100 -14.89 -7.41 6.41
CA ALA A 100 -14.57 -7.21 5.01
C ALA A 100 -14.87 -8.47 4.15
N CYS A 101 -14.52 -9.66 4.65
CA CYS A 101 -14.85 -10.93 3.99
C CYS A 101 -16.36 -11.15 3.92
N ALA A 102 -17.11 -10.84 4.99
CA ALA A 102 -18.57 -10.93 5.00
C ALA A 102 -19.19 -9.99 3.95
N ALA A 103 -18.72 -8.74 3.87
CA ALA A 103 -19.18 -7.78 2.86
C ALA A 103 -18.94 -8.30 1.44
N LEU A 104 -17.77 -8.89 1.17
CA LEU A 104 -17.44 -9.46 -0.13
C LEU A 104 -18.32 -10.68 -0.45
N ALA A 105 -18.56 -11.57 0.51
CA ALA A 105 -19.46 -12.72 0.33
C ALA A 105 -20.88 -12.26 -0.04
N VAL A 106 -21.40 -11.22 0.62
CA VAL A 106 -22.70 -10.60 0.30
C VAL A 106 -22.70 -10.02 -1.11
N ALA A 107 -21.67 -9.26 -1.50
CA ALA A 107 -21.58 -8.65 -2.83
C ALA A 107 -21.54 -9.70 -3.96
N VAL A 108 -20.79 -10.78 -3.77
CA VAL A 108 -20.71 -11.91 -4.72
C VAL A 108 -22.02 -12.67 -4.78
N THR A 109 -22.69 -12.87 -3.64
CA THR A 109 -24.00 -13.52 -3.56
C THR A 109 -25.07 -12.70 -4.29
N ALA A 110 -25.06 -11.38 -4.14
CA ALA A 110 -25.93 -10.49 -4.91
C ALA A 110 -25.70 -10.63 -6.43
N HIS A 111 -24.45 -10.82 -6.86
CA HIS A 111 -24.13 -11.10 -8.26
C HIS A 111 -24.66 -12.47 -8.72
N LEU A 112 -24.51 -13.52 -7.92
CA LEU A 112 -25.10 -14.83 -8.19
C LEU A 112 -26.62 -14.75 -8.34
N VAL A 113 -27.31 -14.04 -7.45
CA VAL A 113 -28.77 -13.84 -7.51
C VAL A 113 -29.19 -13.20 -8.83
N VAL A 114 -28.44 -12.20 -9.32
CA VAL A 114 -28.70 -11.58 -10.63
C VAL A 114 -28.53 -12.60 -11.76
N LEU A 115 -27.45 -13.38 -11.76
CA LEU A 115 -27.21 -14.41 -12.78
C LEU A 115 -28.28 -15.51 -12.76
N VAL A 116 -28.84 -15.85 -11.60
CA VAL A 116 -29.95 -16.80 -11.45
C VAL A 116 -31.25 -16.19 -11.98
N ARG A 117 -31.57 -14.95 -11.57
CA ARG A 117 -32.78 -14.23 -12.01
C ARG A 117 -32.82 -14.03 -13.53
N LEU A 118 -31.69 -13.71 -14.17
CA LEU A 118 -31.60 -13.61 -15.63
C LEU A 118 -31.97 -14.91 -16.36
N GLY A 119 -31.88 -16.07 -15.71
CA GLY A 119 -32.30 -17.34 -16.29
C GLY A 119 -33.77 -17.69 -16.08
N ARG A 120 -34.50 -16.99 -15.19
CA ARG A 120 -35.91 -17.26 -14.94
C ARG A 120 -36.75 -16.62 -16.05
N GLY A 121 -37.46 -17.43 -16.83
CA GLY A 121 -38.31 -16.96 -17.94
C GLY A 121 -37.57 -16.64 -19.23
N ALA A 122 -36.27 -16.96 -19.32
CA ALA A 122 -35.48 -16.76 -20.53
C ALA A 122 -35.72 -17.90 -21.54
N LEU A 123 -35.96 -17.55 -22.82
CA LEU A 123 -36.14 -18.52 -23.91
C LEU A 123 -34.88 -19.39 -24.13
N GLY A 124 -33.71 -18.92 -23.70
CA GLY A 124 -32.46 -19.67 -23.66
C GLY A 124 -31.85 -19.92 -25.04
N GLY A 125 -30.68 -19.32 -25.32
CA GLY A 125 -29.93 -19.63 -26.54
C GLY A 125 -29.25 -21.00 -26.48
N ARG A 126 -28.72 -21.45 -27.63
CA ARG A 126 -27.94 -22.70 -27.75
C ARG A 126 -26.75 -22.81 -26.78
N LEU A 127 -26.27 -21.68 -26.26
CA LEU A 127 -25.17 -21.57 -25.30
C LEU A 127 -25.63 -21.19 -23.88
N ALA A 128 -26.93 -21.25 -23.57
CA ALA A 128 -27.44 -21.03 -22.21
C ALA A 128 -26.68 -21.81 -21.10
N PRO A 129 -26.20 -23.06 -21.32
CA PRO A 129 -25.40 -23.78 -20.32
C PRO A 129 -24.10 -23.08 -19.90
N VAL A 130 -23.55 -22.17 -20.72
CA VAL A 130 -22.36 -21.39 -20.36
C VAL A 130 -22.61 -20.54 -19.10
N VAL A 131 -23.85 -20.07 -18.89
CA VAL A 131 -24.18 -19.26 -17.70
C VAL A 131 -24.05 -20.05 -16.41
N ALA A 132 -24.22 -21.38 -16.46
CA ALA A 132 -24.05 -22.23 -15.29
C ALA A 132 -22.59 -22.25 -14.77
N TYR A 133 -21.60 -22.03 -15.64
CA TYR A 133 -20.21 -21.85 -15.21
C TYR A 133 -20.03 -20.59 -14.34
N TYR A 134 -20.63 -19.46 -14.73
CA TYR A 134 -20.55 -18.23 -13.94
C TYR A 134 -21.27 -18.36 -12.59
N ARG A 135 -22.39 -19.09 -12.55
CA ARG A 135 -23.10 -19.38 -11.30
C ARG A 135 -22.27 -20.25 -10.37
N ALA A 136 -21.73 -21.36 -10.88
CA ALA A 136 -20.85 -22.24 -10.11
C ALA A 136 -19.59 -21.51 -9.62
N ALA A 137 -19.01 -20.65 -10.45
CA ALA A 137 -17.88 -19.81 -10.07
C ALA A 137 -18.23 -18.86 -8.92
N ALA A 138 -19.38 -18.18 -8.97
CA ALA A 138 -19.77 -17.26 -7.90
C ALA A 138 -19.98 -17.98 -6.55
N VAL A 139 -20.51 -19.22 -6.57
CA VAL A 139 -20.57 -20.08 -5.39
C VAL A 139 -19.15 -20.42 -4.89
N ALA A 140 -18.25 -20.79 -5.80
CA ALA A 140 -16.86 -21.09 -5.47
C ALA A 140 -16.12 -19.88 -4.86
N LEU A 141 -16.35 -18.66 -5.37
CA LEU A 141 -15.79 -17.45 -4.76
C LEU A 141 -16.36 -17.20 -3.36
N ALA A 142 -17.67 -17.35 -3.16
CA ALA A 142 -18.27 -17.19 -1.83
C ALA A 142 -17.64 -18.18 -0.81
N ALA A 143 -17.49 -19.45 -1.19
CA ALA A 143 -16.79 -20.44 -0.36
C ALA A 143 -15.32 -20.09 -0.14
N GLY A 144 -14.62 -19.62 -1.18
CA GLY A 144 -13.24 -19.16 -1.09
C GLY A 144 -13.04 -17.96 -0.17
N VAL A 145 -13.97 -17.00 -0.17
CA VAL A 145 -13.94 -15.83 0.72
C VAL A 145 -14.13 -16.24 2.17
N VAL A 146 -15.04 -17.18 2.45
CA VAL A 146 -15.21 -17.74 3.81
C VAL A 146 -13.91 -18.43 4.25
N ALA A 147 -13.38 -19.35 3.44
CA ALA A 147 -12.14 -20.05 3.73
C ALA A 147 -10.94 -19.10 3.92
N GLY A 148 -10.84 -18.07 3.09
CA GLY A 148 -9.79 -17.05 3.17
C GLY A 148 -9.91 -16.19 4.43
N GLY A 149 -11.13 -15.79 4.80
CA GLY A 149 -11.38 -15.04 6.03
C GLY A 149 -11.05 -15.85 7.28
N THR A 150 -11.43 -17.13 7.33
CA THR A 150 -11.07 -18.03 8.44
C THR A 150 -9.57 -18.28 8.57
N LEU A 151 -8.83 -18.28 7.46
CA LEU A 151 -7.36 -18.35 7.47
C LEU A 151 -6.75 -17.05 8.00
N ALA A 152 -7.18 -15.92 7.46
CA ALA A 152 -6.60 -14.60 7.76
C ALA A 152 -6.90 -14.11 9.19
N THR A 153 -8.01 -14.55 9.78
CA THR A 153 -8.37 -14.25 11.18
C THR A 153 -7.65 -15.16 12.19
N GLY A 154 -6.97 -16.22 11.74
CA GLY A 154 -6.35 -17.22 12.62
C GLY A 154 -7.34 -18.24 13.21
N SER A 155 -8.65 -18.14 12.90
CA SER A 155 -9.70 -19.01 13.47
C SER A 155 -9.61 -20.48 13.05
N ALA A 156 -8.83 -20.80 12.02
CA ALA A 156 -8.63 -22.18 11.56
C ALA A 156 -7.79 -23.06 12.52
N GLY A 157 -7.02 -22.45 13.43
CA GLY A 157 -6.07 -23.14 14.30
C GLY A 157 -4.94 -23.86 13.55
N ALA A 158 -4.01 -24.48 14.29
CA ALA A 158 -2.83 -25.14 13.71
C ALA A 158 -3.18 -26.38 12.86
N ALA A 159 -4.09 -27.22 13.36
CA ALA A 159 -4.44 -28.49 12.70
C ALA A 159 -5.23 -28.30 11.38
N GLY A 160 -5.98 -27.21 11.24
CA GLY A 160 -6.86 -26.95 10.10
C GLY A 160 -6.29 -26.01 9.04
N HIS A 161 -5.23 -25.24 9.34
CA HIS A 161 -4.76 -24.17 8.47
C HIS A 161 -4.30 -24.67 7.09
N THR A 162 -3.45 -25.69 7.03
CA THR A 162 -2.97 -26.26 5.75
C THR A 162 -4.11 -26.77 4.87
N ALA A 163 -5.01 -27.57 5.44
CA ALA A 163 -6.16 -28.14 4.73
C ALA A 163 -7.04 -27.03 4.14
N LEU A 164 -7.35 -26.02 4.95
CA LEU A 164 -8.18 -24.90 4.57
C LEU A 164 -7.50 -23.98 3.54
N ARG A 165 -6.18 -23.81 3.63
CA ARG A 165 -5.38 -23.06 2.64
C ARG A 165 -5.40 -23.75 1.29
N LEU A 166 -5.18 -25.06 1.25
CA LEU A 166 -5.26 -25.82 0.00
C LEU A 166 -6.67 -25.73 -0.59
N ALA A 167 -7.72 -25.92 0.22
CA ALA A 167 -9.10 -25.76 -0.21
C ALA A 167 -9.37 -24.35 -0.78
N HIS A 168 -8.90 -23.29 -0.09
CA HIS A 168 -9.01 -21.90 -0.53
C HIS A 168 -8.35 -21.67 -1.90
N VAL A 169 -7.12 -22.15 -2.10
CA VAL A 169 -6.39 -22.01 -3.36
C VAL A 169 -7.15 -22.69 -4.50
N HIS A 170 -7.61 -23.93 -4.31
CA HIS A 170 -8.29 -24.68 -5.37
C HIS A 170 -9.66 -24.10 -5.70
N VAL A 171 -10.47 -23.75 -4.69
CA VAL A 171 -11.83 -23.23 -4.91
C VAL A 171 -11.81 -21.85 -5.58
N THR A 172 -10.82 -21.00 -5.27
CA THR A 172 -10.68 -19.70 -5.90
C THR A 172 -10.04 -19.80 -7.30
N LEU A 173 -8.98 -20.60 -7.47
CA LEU A 173 -8.26 -20.65 -8.74
C LEU A 173 -8.98 -21.50 -9.78
N LEU A 174 -9.36 -22.73 -9.45
CA LEU A 174 -10.05 -23.63 -10.38
C LEU A 174 -11.55 -23.35 -10.43
N GLY A 175 -12.15 -22.91 -9.32
CA GLY A 175 -13.55 -22.53 -9.26
C GLY A 175 -13.83 -21.13 -9.80
N TRP A 176 -13.42 -20.11 -9.05
CA TRP A 176 -13.74 -18.72 -9.41
C TRP A 176 -13.07 -18.27 -10.72
N ILE A 177 -11.82 -18.62 -10.99
CA ILE A 177 -11.15 -18.23 -12.24
C ILE A 177 -11.31 -19.28 -13.34
N GLY A 178 -11.07 -20.56 -13.02
CA GLY A 178 -11.11 -21.66 -13.98
C GLY A 178 -12.46 -21.84 -14.67
N LEU A 179 -13.56 -21.93 -13.91
CA LEU A 179 -14.88 -22.19 -14.47
C LEU A 179 -15.35 -21.08 -15.44
N PRO A 180 -15.28 -19.77 -15.11
CA PRO A 180 -15.66 -18.72 -16.05
C PRO A 180 -14.83 -18.74 -17.33
N VAL A 181 -13.53 -19.02 -17.24
CA VAL A 181 -12.66 -19.10 -18.42
C VAL A 181 -13.06 -20.27 -19.32
N LEU A 182 -13.20 -21.48 -18.75
CA LEU A 182 -13.64 -22.66 -19.50
C LEU A 182 -14.99 -22.42 -20.18
N GLY A 183 -15.96 -21.88 -19.46
CA GLY A 183 -17.29 -21.54 -19.99
C GLY A 183 -17.22 -20.50 -21.12
N THR A 184 -16.47 -19.42 -20.92
CA THR A 184 -16.33 -18.33 -21.89
C THR A 184 -15.65 -18.80 -23.17
N LEU A 185 -14.64 -19.67 -23.06
CA LEU A 185 -13.89 -20.16 -24.22
C LEU A 185 -14.75 -21.00 -25.19
N PHE A 186 -15.81 -21.69 -24.73
CA PHE A 186 -16.74 -22.35 -25.65
C PHE A 186 -17.42 -21.41 -26.65
N MET A 187 -17.55 -20.13 -26.29
CA MET A 187 -18.10 -19.08 -27.15
C MET A 187 -17.00 -18.22 -27.77
N LEU A 188 -16.02 -17.79 -26.98
CA LEU A 188 -15.00 -16.84 -27.40
C LEU A 188 -14.01 -17.46 -28.39
N TRP A 189 -13.61 -18.72 -28.19
CA TRP A 189 -12.64 -19.41 -29.05
C TRP A 189 -13.04 -19.43 -30.54
N PRO A 190 -14.22 -19.95 -30.93
CA PRO A 190 -14.64 -19.94 -32.33
C PRO A 190 -14.79 -18.51 -32.88
N THR A 191 -15.17 -17.55 -32.04
CA THR A 191 -15.37 -16.14 -32.43
C THR A 191 -14.03 -15.44 -32.73
N VAL A 192 -12.99 -15.71 -31.93
CA VAL A 192 -11.62 -15.23 -32.16
C VAL A 192 -11.01 -15.86 -33.42
N LEU A 193 -11.31 -17.13 -33.68
CA LEU A 193 -10.86 -17.83 -34.89
C LEU A 193 -11.69 -17.49 -36.15
N GLY A 194 -12.85 -16.84 -36.01
CA GLY A 194 -13.75 -16.53 -37.13
C GLY A 194 -14.42 -17.76 -37.74
N VAL A 195 -14.60 -18.83 -36.96
CA VAL A 195 -15.19 -20.09 -37.43
C VAL A 195 -16.55 -20.35 -36.79
N ARG A 196 -17.40 -21.09 -37.47
CA ARG A 196 -18.70 -21.51 -36.93
C ARG A 196 -18.50 -22.51 -35.79
N MET A 197 -19.36 -22.41 -34.77
CA MET A 197 -19.37 -23.32 -33.64
C MET A 197 -19.68 -24.76 -34.06
N HIS A 198 -18.95 -25.72 -33.48
CA HIS A 198 -19.17 -27.14 -33.71
C HIS A 198 -20.57 -27.60 -33.21
N ALA A 199 -21.19 -28.58 -33.89
CA ALA A 199 -22.48 -29.15 -33.48
C ALA A 199 -22.50 -29.57 -31.98
N ARG A 200 -21.47 -30.32 -31.58
CA ARG A 200 -21.21 -30.82 -30.22
C ARG A 200 -20.84 -29.78 -29.14
N THR A 201 -20.72 -28.48 -29.43
CA THR A 201 -20.27 -27.49 -28.43
C THR A 201 -21.11 -27.49 -27.15
N THR A 202 -22.44 -27.43 -27.27
CA THR A 202 -23.35 -27.37 -26.12
C THR A 202 -23.33 -28.63 -25.24
N PRO A 203 -23.48 -29.86 -25.75
CA PRO A 203 -23.39 -31.06 -24.91
C PRO A 203 -21.99 -31.25 -24.32
N THR A 204 -20.92 -30.90 -25.05
CA THR A 204 -19.57 -30.90 -24.51
C THR A 204 -19.42 -29.91 -23.36
N ALA A 205 -19.93 -28.68 -23.47
CA ALA A 205 -19.89 -27.70 -22.40
C ALA A 205 -20.62 -28.18 -21.14
N ARG A 206 -21.80 -28.82 -21.26
CA ARG A 206 -22.50 -29.41 -20.10
C ARG A 206 -21.66 -30.49 -19.42
N ARG A 207 -21.08 -31.40 -20.21
CA ARG A 207 -20.22 -32.48 -19.70
C ARG A 207 -18.98 -31.92 -19.02
N VAL A 208 -18.33 -30.92 -19.60
CA VAL A 208 -17.17 -30.27 -19.00
C VAL A 208 -17.55 -29.61 -17.68
N LEU A 209 -18.66 -28.89 -17.59
CA LEU A 209 -19.10 -28.30 -16.31
C LEU A 209 -19.38 -29.36 -15.25
N ALA A 210 -20.03 -30.47 -15.60
CA ALA A 210 -20.28 -31.54 -14.66
C ALA A 210 -18.97 -32.14 -14.13
N LEU A 211 -18.00 -32.37 -15.01
CA LEU A 211 -16.67 -32.87 -14.65
C LEU A 211 -15.85 -31.88 -13.83
N THR A 212 -15.76 -30.62 -14.25
CA THR A 212 -14.93 -29.62 -13.57
C THR A 212 -15.61 -29.07 -12.31
N GLY A 213 -16.90 -28.78 -12.33
CA GLY A 213 -17.65 -28.31 -11.16
C GLY A 213 -17.85 -29.41 -10.11
N GLY A 214 -18.25 -30.61 -10.54
CA GLY A 214 -18.37 -31.77 -9.65
C GLY A 214 -17.01 -32.21 -9.11
N GLY A 215 -16.01 -32.33 -9.99
CA GLY A 215 -14.64 -32.66 -9.61
C GLY A 215 -14.03 -31.67 -8.63
N LEU A 216 -14.24 -30.36 -8.84
CA LEU A 216 -13.80 -29.33 -7.89
C LEU A 216 -14.46 -29.49 -6.52
N THR A 217 -15.77 -29.76 -6.48
CA THR A 217 -16.50 -29.95 -5.22
C THR A 217 -15.92 -31.13 -4.45
N VAL A 218 -15.74 -32.27 -5.12
CA VAL A 218 -15.12 -33.47 -4.53
C VAL A 218 -13.69 -33.18 -4.07
N ALA A 219 -12.89 -32.48 -4.87
CA ALA A 219 -11.51 -32.15 -4.53
C ALA A 219 -11.43 -31.23 -3.29
N VAL A 220 -12.23 -30.17 -3.24
CA VAL A 220 -12.24 -29.21 -2.12
C VAL A 220 -12.75 -29.88 -0.85
N THR A 221 -13.77 -30.73 -0.93
CA THR A 221 -14.23 -31.53 0.22
C THR A 221 -13.16 -32.52 0.68
N GLY A 222 -12.44 -33.16 -0.25
CA GLY A 222 -11.29 -34.01 0.05
C GLY A 222 -10.15 -33.27 0.76
N LEU A 223 -9.86 -32.04 0.33
CA LEU A 223 -8.82 -31.19 0.91
C LEU A 223 -9.20 -30.68 2.30
N ALA A 224 -10.45 -30.28 2.52
CA ALA A 224 -10.93 -29.74 3.79
C ALA A 224 -11.32 -30.85 4.81
N GLY A 225 -11.68 -32.03 4.32
CA GLY A 225 -12.20 -33.14 5.11
C GLY A 225 -11.35 -33.55 6.32
N PRO A 226 -10.01 -33.61 6.23
CA PRO A 226 -9.15 -33.94 7.37
C PRO A 226 -9.28 -32.97 8.56
N ALA A 227 -9.67 -31.72 8.31
CA ALA A 227 -9.90 -30.73 9.38
C ALA A 227 -11.27 -30.89 10.06
N VAL A 228 -12.22 -31.57 9.42
CA VAL A 228 -13.60 -31.74 9.91
C VAL A 228 -13.80 -33.12 10.55
N LEU A 229 -13.21 -34.17 9.98
CA LEU A 229 -13.31 -35.55 10.44
C LEU A 229 -11.91 -36.19 10.44
N PRO A 230 -11.15 -36.06 11.55
CA PRO A 230 -9.81 -36.63 11.66
C PRO A 230 -9.87 -38.14 11.93
N GLY A 231 -8.90 -38.89 11.39
CA GLY A 231 -8.74 -40.32 11.65
C GLY A 231 -7.88 -41.03 10.60
N PRO A 232 -7.16 -42.12 10.95
CA PRO A 232 -6.24 -42.79 10.03
C PRO A 232 -6.95 -43.40 8.80
N GLY A 233 -8.14 -43.97 8.97
CA GLY A 233 -8.98 -44.43 7.85
C GLY A 233 -9.60 -43.28 7.04
N ALA A 234 -9.89 -42.14 7.69
CA ALA A 234 -10.43 -40.96 7.04
C ALA A 234 -9.39 -40.26 6.15
N ALA A 235 -8.12 -40.22 6.54
CA ALA A 235 -7.05 -39.57 5.78
C ALA A 235 -6.85 -40.19 4.38
N VAL A 236 -6.92 -41.53 4.28
CA VAL A 236 -6.83 -42.24 2.99
C VAL A 236 -8.05 -41.93 2.12
N ALA A 237 -9.25 -41.96 2.70
CA ALA A 237 -10.48 -41.63 1.99
C ALA A 237 -10.50 -40.18 1.48
N TRP A 238 -10.05 -39.23 2.30
CA TRP A 238 -9.95 -37.82 1.93
C TRP A 238 -8.94 -37.58 0.81
N ARG A 239 -7.76 -38.23 0.86
CA ARG A 239 -6.79 -38.18 -0.23
C ARG A 239 -7.34 -38.78 -1.52
N ALA A 240 -8.03 -39.93 -1.44
CA ALA A 240 -8.66 -40.55 -2.60
C ALA A 240 -9.74 -39.65 -3.21
N ALA A 241 -10.54 -38.98 -2.39
CA ALA A 241 -11.51 -37.97 -2.84
C ALA A 241 -10.81 -36.80 -3.55
N THR A 242 -9.72 -36.25 -2.98
CA THR A 242 -8.94 -35.18 -3.61
C THR A 242 -8.44 -35.58 -5.00
N VAL A 243 -7.80 -36.75 -5.10
CA VAL A 243 -7.26 -37.27 -6.38
C VAL A 243 -8.38 -37.52 -7.39
N ALA A 244 -9.49 -38.14 -6.96
CA ALA A 244 -10.64 -38.39 -7.84
C ALA A 244 -11.27 -37.08 -8.36
N GLY A 245 -11.39 -36.08 -7.49
CA GLY A 245 -11.91 -34.75 -7.84
C GLY A 245 -11.01 -34.02 -8.85
N LEU A 246 -9.69 -34.01 -8.60
CA LEU A 246 -8.71 -33.41 -9.51
C LEU A 246 -8.63 -34.16 -10.84
N ALA A 247 -8.73 -35.49 -10.84
CA ALA A 247 -8.78 -36.30 -12.05
C ALA A 247 -10.04 -36.00 -12.89
N ALA A 248 -11.20 -35.85 -12.24
CA ALA A 248 -12.42 -35.43 -12.91
C ALA A 248 -12.29 -34.02 -13.50
N TYR A 249 -11.68 -33.08 -12.77
CA TYR A 249 -11.40 -31.73 -13.28
C TYR A 249 -10.47 -31.77 -14.49
N ALA A 250 -9.35 -32.50 -14.41
CA ALA A 250 -8.39 -32.69 -15.50
C ALA A 250 -9.05 -33.29 -16.74
N ALA A 251 -9.90 -34.30 -16.56
CA ALA A 251 -10.68 -34.91 -17.65
C ALA A 251 -11.63 -33.89 -18.31
N GLY A 252 -12.28 -33.04 -17.50
CA GLY A 252 -13.10 -31.93 -18.01
C GLY A 252 -12.30 -30.96 -18.87
N VAL A 253 -11.13 -30.52 -18.41
CA VAL A 253 -10.22 -29.65 -19.17
C VAL A 253 -9.77 -30.32 -20.48
N ALA A 254 -9.35 -31.58 -20.42
CA ALA A 254 -8.92 -32.33 -21.61
C ALA A 254 -10.05 -32.46 -22.66
N VAL A 255 -11.29 -32.71 -22.22
CA VAL A 255 -12.45 -32.75 -23.10
C VAL A 255 -12.69 -31.39 -23.79
N ALA A 256 -12.54 -30.28 -23.06
CA ALA A 256 -12.65 -28.93 -23.62
C ALA A 256 -11.55 -28.64 -24.64
N VAL A 257 -10.29 -28.86 -24.28
CA VAL A 257 -9.12 -28.63 -25.14
C VAL A 257 -9.20 -29.45 -26.43
N ARG A 258 -9.64 -30.71 -26.36
CA ARG A 258 -9.83 -31.55 -27.55
C ARG A 258 -10.82 -30.93 -28.54
N LEU A 259 -11.92 -30.35 -28.05
CA LEU A 259 -12.88 -29.64 -28.91
C LEU A 259 -12.25 -28.37 -29.52
N TRP A 260 -11.54 -27.58 -28.72
CA TRP A 260 -10.91 -26.35 -29.17
C TRP A 260 -9.82 -26.60 -30.21
N ALA A 261 -8.98 -27.62 -30.00
CA ALA A 261 -7.96 -28.06 -30.97
C ALA A 261 -8.59 -28.57 -32.28
N ALA A 262 -9.72 -29.30 -32.21
CA ALA A 262 -10.46 -29.71 -33.40
C ALA A 262 -11.06 -28.50 -34.16
N THR A 263 -11.36 -27.41 -33.46
CA THR A 263 -11.93 -26.18 -34.04
C THR A 263 -10.88 -25.37 -34.83
N VAL A 264 -9.61 -25.36 -34.38
CA VAL A 264 -8.48 -24.70 -35.07
C VAL A 264 -8.31 -25.23 -36.49
N ARG A 265 -8.35 -26.57 -36.66
CA ARG A 265 -8.15 -27.25 -37.94
C ARG A 265 -9.17 -26.90 -39.03
N ARG A 266 -10.23 -26.17 -38.69
CA ARG A 266 -11.28 -25.75 -39.63
C ARG A 266 -11.19 -24.28 -40.06
N GLY A 267 -10.32 -23.50 -39.43
CA GLY A 267 -10.14 -22.07 -39.75
C GLY A 267 -9.04 -21.84 -40.77
N ARG A 268 -9.28 -20.97 -41.76
CA ARG A 268 -8.24 -20.54 -42.71
C ARG A 268 -7.44 -19.32 -42.21
N LYS A 269 -8.06 -18.39 -41.48
CA LYS A 269 -7.42 -17.18 -40.91
C LYS A 269 -8.17 -16.67 -39.68
N ALA A 270 -7.48 -16.51 -38.55
CA ALA A 270 -8.07 -16.01 -37.32
C ALA A 270 -8.44 -14.51 -37.43
N VAL A 271 -9.49 -14.09 -36.71
CA VAL A 271 -9.94 -12.69 -36.63
C VAL A 271 -8.98 -11.85 -35.78
N SER A 272 -8.37 -12.47 -34.77
CA SER A 272 -7.26 -11.92 -33.99
C SER A 272 -6.25 -13.04 -33.74
N VAL A 273 -5.08 -12.95 -34.37
CA VAL A 273 -4.03 -13.96 -34.25
C VAL A 273 -3.41 -13.90 -32.85
N ALA A 274 -3.15 -12.70 -32.35
CA ALA A 274 -2.59 -12.50 -31.02
C ALA A 274 -3.50 -13.06 -29.92
N ALA A 275 -4.80 -12.76 -29.98
CA ALA A 275 -5.76 -13.29 -29.01
C ALA A 275 -5.85 -14.81 -29.08
N ALA A 276 -5.87 -15.40 -30.28
CA ALA A 276 -5.92 -16.85 -30.46
C ALA A 276 -4.72 -17.55 -29.80
N TRP A 277 -3.50 -17.04 -30.04
CA TRP A 277 -2.29 -17.63 -29.47
C TRP A 277 -2.22 -17.47 -27.95
N SER A 278 -2.59 -16.31 -27.40
CA SER A 278 -2.57 -16.10 -25.96
C SER A 278 -3.63 -16.95 -25.23
N LEU A 279 -4.83 -17.09 -25.80
CA LEU A 279 -5.86 -18.00 -25.26
C LEU A 279 -5.47 -19.48 -25.39
N ALA A 280 -4.78 -19.87 -26.47
CA ALA A 280 -4.24 -21.22 -26.63
C ALA A 280 -3.17 -21.54 -25.58
N ALA A 281 -2.21 -20.61 -25.39
CA ALA A 281 -1.17 -20.75 -24.37
C ALA A 281 -1.79 -20.86 -22.98
N SER A 282 -2.79 -20.02 -22.67
CA SER A 282 -3.55 -20.10 -21.42
C SER A 282 -4.20 -21.47 -21.19
N ALA A 283 -4.87 -22.04 -22.20
CA ALA A 283 -5.46 -23.36 -22.11
C ALA A 283 -4.41 -24.48 -21.93
N GLY A 284 -3.25 -24.33 -22.58
CA GLY A 284 -2.11 -25.23 -22.43
C GLY A 284 -1.57 -25.22 -21.00
N TRP A 285 -1.30 -24.04 -20.44
CA TRP A 285 -0.83 -23.90 -19.06
C TRP A 285 -1.86 -24.34 -18.03
N LEU A 286 -3.15 -24.06 -18.22
CA LEU A 286 -4.21 -24.60 -17.36
C LEU A 286 -4.16 -26.14 -17.33
N THR A 287 -3.99 -26.77 -18.50
CA THR A 287 -3.91 -28.23 -18.61
C THR A 287 -2.67 -28.76 -17.89
N ALA A 288 -1.50 -28.16 -18.15
CA ALA A 288 -0.25 -28.55 -17.51
C ALA A 288 -0.33 -28.39 -15.98
N GLY A 289 -0.88 -27.28 -15.50
CA GLY A 289 -1.03 -26.98 -14.07
C GLY A 289 -1.95 -27.98 -13.37
N VAL A 290 -3.14 -28.23 -13.92
CA VAL A 290 -4.10 -29.19 -13.34
C VAL A 290 -3.57 -30.62 -13.35
N VAL A 291 -2.86 -31.03 -14.40
CA VAL A 291 -2.24 -32.35 -14.47
C VAL A 291 -1.11 -32.47 -13.44
N HIS A 292 -0.27 -31.44 -13.31
CA HIS A 292 0.79 -31.43 -12.31
C HIS A 292 0.22 -31.47 -10.89
N ASP A 293 -0.82 -30.69 -10.61
CA ASP A 293 -1.54 -30.67 -9.35
C ASP A 293 -2.12 -32.04 -8.98
N LEU A 294 -2.78 -32.71 -9.93
CA LEU A 294 -3.23 -34.09 -9.79
C LEU A 294 -2.07 -35.04 -9.44
N VAL A 295 -0.94 -34.94 -10.15
CA VAL A 295 0.24 -35.79 -9.91
C VAL A 295 0.81 -35.55 -8.52
N LEU A 296 0.86 -34.29 -8.06
CA LEU A 296 1.32 -33.97 -6.71
C LEU A 296 0.49 -34.70 -5.65
N PHE A 297 -0.84 -34.60 -5.68
CA PHE A 297 -1.69 -35.27 -4.69
C PHE A 297 -1.76 -36.79 -4.85
N ALA A 298 -1.58 -37.29 -6.08
CA ALA A 298 -1.52 -38.73 -6.33
C ALA A 298 -0.23 -39.34 -5.78
N THR A 299 0.91 -38.65 -5.88
CA THR A 299 2.24 -39.24 -5.61
C THR A 299 2.88 -38.81 -4.30
N ARG A 300 2.57 -37.60 -3.79
CA ARG A 300 3.22 -37.02 -2.61
C ARG A 300 2.36 -37.17 -1.35
N SER A 301 3.01 -37.10 -0.18
CA SER A 301 2.28 -36.97 1.09
C SER A 301 1.54 -35.62 1.13
N PRO A 302 0.47 -35.47 1.95
CA PRO A 302 -0.26 -34.20 2.05
C PRO A 302 0.62 -33.00 2.39
N ALA A 303 1.62 -33.18 3.27
CA ALA A 303 2.60 -32.14 3.60
C ALA A 303 3.46 -31.74 2.38
N ALA A 304 4.03 -32.72 1.67
CA ALA A 304 4.84 -32.45 0.49
C ALA A 304 4.03 -31.92 -0.71
N ALA A 305 2.72 -32.22 -0.77
CA ALA A 305 1.83 -31.67 -1.78
C ALA A 305 1.63 -30.16 -1.62
N GLN A 306 1.64 -29.64 -0.38
CA GLN A 306 1.54 -28.20 -0.12
C GLN A 306 2.67 -27.40 -0.78
N ASP A 307 3.92 -27.83 -0.59
CA ASP A 307 5.09 -27.19 -1.20
C ASP A 307 5.04 -27.27 -2.73
N GLY A 308 4.56 -28.40 -3.25
CA GLY A 308 4.32 -28.59 -4.68
C GLY A 308 3.32 -27.57 -5.25
N VAL A 309 2.19 -27.37 -4.57
CA VAL A 309 1.15 -26.40 -5.00
C VAL A 309 1.69 -24.97 -5.03
N GLU A 310 2.56 -24.58 -4.10
CA GLU A 310 3.18 -23.25 -4.13
C GLU A 310 4.06 -23.02 -5.37
N SER A 311 4.72 -24.06 -5.87
CA SER A 311 5.55 -23.97 -7.08
C SER A 311 4.71 -23.83 -8.36
N LEU A 312 3.43 -24.22 -8.32
CA LEU A 312 2.48 -24.04 -9.41
C LEU A 312 1.89 -22.62 -9.50
N VAL A 313 2.09 -21.78 -8.49
CA VAL A 313 1.50 -20.44 -8.47
C VAL A 313 1.91 -19.59 -9.68
N PRO A 314 3.21 -19.46 -10.05
CA PRO A 314 3.60 -18.70 -11.24
C PRO A 314 3.01 -19.27 -12.53
N LEU A 315 2.89 -20.60 -12.64
CA LEU A 315 2.27 -21.28 -13.78
C LEU A 315 0.83 -20.84 -13.96
N PHE A 316 0.03 -20.85 -12.89
CA PHE A 316 -1.36 -20.44 -12.99
C PHE A 316 -1.52 -18.92 -13.15
N LEU A 317 -0.75 -18.10 -12.43
CA LEU A 317 -0.90 -16.64 -12.51
C LEU A 317 -0.48 -16.10 -13.87
N LEU A 318 0.72 -16.48 -14.35
CA LEU A 318 1.29 -15.93 -15.58
C LEU A 318 0.89 -16.75 -16.80
N GLY A 319 1.01 -18.07 -16.70
CA GLY A 319 0.73 -19.00 -17.79
C GLY A 319 -0.77 -19.13 -18.09
N PHE A 320 -1.62 -19.10 -17.07
CA PHE A 320 -3.07 -19.20 -17.26
C PHE A 320 -3.78 -17.85 -17.19
N VAL A 321 -3.79 -17.18 -16.04
CA VAL A 321 -4.65 -16.00 -15.79
C VAL A 321 -4.24 -14.78 -16.61
N ALA A 322 -2.96 -14.38 -16.57
CA ALA A 322 -2.47 -13.22 -17.31
C ALA A 322 -2.66 -13.40 -18.83
N GLN A 323 -2.36 -14.60 -19.36
CA GLN A 323 -2.59 -14.96 -20.77
C GLN A 323 -4.07 -14.86 -21.16
N VAL A 324 -4.99 -15.34 -20.32
CA VAL A 324 -6.42 -15.19 -20.59
C VAL A 324 -6.85 -13.73 -20.61
N LEU A 325 -6.37 -12.91 -19.68
CA LEU A 325 -6.70 -11.48 -19.64
C LEU A 325 -6.17 -10.78 -20.90
N ILE A 326 -4.92 -11.05 -21.29
CA ILE A 326 -4.31 -10.49 -22.51
C ILE A 326 -5.12 -10.90 -23.74
N GLY A 327 -5.39 -12.20 -23.91
CA GLY A 327 -6.12 -12.72 -25.06
C GLY A 327 -7.55 -12.20 -25.13
N ALA A 328 -8.28 -12.24 -24.01
CA ALA A 328 -9.66 -11.77 -23.94
C ALA A 328 -9.76 -10.27 -24.22
N LEU A 329 -8.92 -9.44 -23.59
CA LEU A 329 -8.94 -7.99 -23.79
C LEU A 329 -8.52 -7.59 -25.20
N THR A 330 -7.53 -8.27 -25.80
CA THR A 330 -7.13 -8.02 -27.20
C THR A 330 -8.30 -8.12 -28.18
N TYR A 331 -9.21 -9.08 -27.93
CA TYR A 331 -10.38 -9.28 -28.79
C TYR A 331 -11.61 -8.48 -28.36
N LEU A 332 -11.98 -8.56 -27.08
CA LEU A 332 -13.25 -8.08 -26.55
C LEU A 332 -13.25 -6.57 -26.31
N LEU A 333 -12.10 -5.97 -25.96
CA LEU A 333 -12.03 -4.54 -25.69
C LEU A 333 -12.47 -3.73 -26.93
N PRO A 334 -11.92 -3.95 -28.14
CA PRO A 334 -12.42 -3.30 -29.35
C PRO A 334 -13.92 -3.52 -29.61
N VAL A 335 -14.46 -4.70 -29.29
CA VAL A 335 -15.88 -5.02 -29.53
C VAL A 335 -16.79 -4.08 -28.75
N VAL A 336 -16.44 -3.75 -27.50
CA VAL A 336 -17.24 -2.86 -26.65
C VAL A 336 -16.85 -1.39 -26.78
N THR A 337 -15.61 -1.10 -27.20
CA THR A 337 -15.07 0.27 -27.30
C THR A 337 -14.96 0.82 -28.72
N ALA A 338 -15.40 0.15 -29.79
CA ALA A 338 -15.36 0.73 -31.15
C ALA A 338 -16.68 0.56 -31.90
N VAL A 339 -17.06 1.55 -32.73
CA VAL A 339 -18.26 1.48 -33.60
C VAL A 339 -17.81 1.18 -35.02
N GLY A 340 -18.37 0.13 -35.59
CA GLY A 340 -18.09 -0.25 -36.96
C GLY A 340 -16.83 -1.13 -37.12
N PRO A 341 -16.74 -1.89 -38.22
CA PRO A 341 -15.64 -2.84 -38.44
C PRO A 341 -14.26 -2.20 -38.53
N LYS A 342 -14.13 -1.05 -39.22
CA LYS A 342 -12.85 -0.35 -39.41
C LYS A 342 -12.25 0.13 -38.09
N ALA A 343 -13.04 0.78 -37.23
CA ALA A 343 -12.57 1.23 -35.92
C ALA A 343 -12.19 0.06 -35.00
N ARG A 344 -12.95 -1.05 -35.03
CA ARG A 344 -12.59 -2.29 -34.30
C ARG A 344 -11.26 -2.87 -34.76
N ALA A 345 -11.01 -2.90 -36.07
CA ALA A 345 -9.75 -3.35 -36.63
C ALA A 345 -8.59 -2.43 -36.22
N GLY A 346 -8.79 -1.11 -36.23
CA GLY A 346 -7.79 -0.13 -35.80
C GLY A 346 -7.39 -0.28 -34.32
N SER A 347 -8.37 -0.36 -33.41
CA SER A 347 -8.09 -0.60 -31.98
C SER A 347 -7.41 -1.95 -31.74
N ARG A 348 -7.80 -2.99 -32.48
CA ARG A 348 -7.16 -4.31 -32.41
C ARG A 348 -5.71 -4.25 -32.87
N ALA A 349 -5.42 -3.59 -34.00
CA ALA A 349 -4.05 -3.45 -34.51
C ALA A 349 -3.10 -2.81 -33.48
N VAL A 350 -3.60 -1.88 -32.66
CA VAL A 350 -2.83 -1.32 -31.54
C VAL A 350 -2.50 -2.39 -30.49
N LEU A 351 -3.50 -3.15 -30.03
CA LEU A 351 -3.32 -4.20 -29.02
C LEU A 351 -2.44 -5.36 -29.52
N GLU A 352 -2.44 -5.61 -30.82
CA GLU A 352 -1.62 -6.65 -31.46
C GLU A 352 -0.17 -6.21 -31.74
N ARG A 353 0.19 -4.93 -31.56
CA ARG A 353 1.57 -4.47 -31.78
C ARG A 353 2.55 -5.29 -30.94
N ALA A 354 3.60 -5.89 -31.53
CA ALA A 354 4.61 -6.70 -30.84
C ALA A 354 4.07 -7.88 -29.99
N TRP A 355 2.95 -8.48 -30.39
CA TRP A 355 2.32 -9.56 -29.62
C TRP A 355 3.21 -10.81 -29.51
N GLN A 356 4.00 -11.15 -30.53
CA GLN A 356 4.89 -12.32 -30.50
C GLN A 356 5.94 -12.20 -29.39
N ALA A 357 6.56 -11.01 -29.27
CA ALA A 357 7.57 -10.75 -28.24
C ALA A 357 6.98 -10.87 -26.83
N ARG A 358 5.79 -10.29 -26.60
CA ARG A 358 5.10 -10.41 -25.30
C ARG A 358 4.73 -11.84 -24.97
N LEU A 359 4.20 -12.58 -25.94
CA LEU A 359 3.81 -13.98 -25.75
C LEU A 359 5.03 -14.85 -25.44
N ALA A 360 6.13 -14.68 -26.19
CA ALA A 360 7.38 -15.40 -25.95
C ALA A 360 7.95 -15.09 -24.56
N ALA A 361 8.02 -13.80 -24.20
CA ALA A 361 8.50 -13.36 -22.89
C ALA A 361 7.68 -13.97 -21.74
N LEU A 362 6.35 -13.97 -21.85
CA LEU A 362 5.48 -14.49 -20.79
C LEU A 362 5.57 -16.02 -20.65
N ASN A 363 5.68 -16.76 -21.76
CA ASN A 363 5.87 -18.22 -21.70
C ASN A 363 7.26 -18.60 -21.18
N LEU A 364 8.31 -17.86 -21.60
CA LEU A 364 9.66 -18.05 -21.07
C LEU A 364 9.72 -17.73 -19.58
N ALA A 365 9.07 -16.65 -19.14
CA ALA A 365 8.96 -16.31 -17.73
C ALA A 365 8.33 -17.43 -16.90
N VAL A 366 7.24 -18.05 -17.38
CA VAL A 366 6.63 -19.20 -16.70
C VAL A 366 7.62 -20.35 -16.59
N ALA A 367 8.32 -20.70 -17.67
CA ALA A 367 9.31 -21.78 -17.64
C ALA A 367 10.44 -21.51 -16.64
N LEU A 368 10.97 -20.28 -16.62
CA LEU A 368 12.05 -19.89 -15.71
C LEU A 368 11.62 -19.86 -14.24
N LEU A 369 10.36 -19.56 -13.95
CA LEU A 369 9.82 -19.44 -12.58
C LEU A 369 9.30 -20.76 -12.01
N VAL A 370 8.92 -21.71 -12.86
CA VAL A 370 8.41 -23.02 -12.44
C VAL A 370 9.53 -24.05 -12.31
N LEU A 371 10.57 -23.95 -13.14
CA LEU A 371 11.72 -24.84 -13.06
C LEU A 371 12.61 -24.48 -11.86
N PRO A 372 13.18 -25.46 -11.16
CA PRO A 372 14.07 -25.23 -10.03
C PRO A 372 15.46 -24.74 -10.50
N LEU A 373 15.51 -23.53 -11.06
CA LEU A 373 16.70 -22.91 -11.65
C LEU A 373 17.41 -21.98 -10.64
N PRO A 374 18.72 -21.73 -10.81
CA PRO A 374 19.48 -20.81 -9.95
C PRO A 374 18.97 -19.36 -10.03
N GLY A 375 19.24 -18.58 -8.98
CA GLY A 375 18.67 -17.24 -8.73
C GLY A 375 18.56 -16.29 -9.93
N PRO A 376 19.60 -16.10 -10.76
CA PRO A 376 19.54 -15.20 -11.91
C PRO A 376 18.45 -15.55 -12.93
N ALA A 377 18.14 -16.84 -13.10
CA ALA A 377 17.10 -17.31 -14.02
C ALA A 377 15.70 -16.93 -13.52
N ALA A 378 15.46 -17.06 -12.21
CA ALA A 378 14.21 -16.63 -11.59
C ALA A 378 14.03 -15.11 -11.71
N THR A 379 15.09 -14.31 -11.45
CA THR A 379 15.07 -12.85 -11.62
C THR A 379 14.74 -12.46 -13.07
N LEU A 380 15.38 -13.11 -14.05
CA LEU A 380 15.07 -12.90 -15.46
C LEU A 380 13.61 -13.24 -15.78
N GLY A 381 13.09 -14.34 -15.21
CA GLY A 381 11.68 -14.72 -15.34
C GLY A 381 10.73 -13.63 -14.83
N VAL A 382 11.00 -13.05 -13.66
CA VAL A 382 10.22 -11.92 -13.11
C VAL A 382 10.27 -10.70 -14.03
N VAL A 383 11.47 -10.31 -14.49
CA VAL A 383 11.65 -9.14 -15.38
C VAL A 383 10.90 -9.32 -16.70
N LEU A 384 10.96 -10.52 -17.30
CA LEU A 384 10.24 -10.82 -18.54
C LEU A 384 8.72 -10.76 -18.35
N ALA A 385 8.20 -11.31 -17.25
CA ALA A 385 6.77 -11.25 -16.94
C ALA A 385 6.29 -9.80 -16.74
N ALA A 386 7.03 -9.02 -15.94
CA ALA A 386 6.72 -7.62 -15.66
C ALA A 386 6.76 -6.78 -16.94
N GLY A 387 7.82 -6.92 -17.75
CA GLY A 387 7.95 -6.20 -19.02
C GLY A 387 6.82 -6.51 -20.00
N ALA A 388 6.42 -7.78 -20.13
CA ALA A 388 5.30 -8.18 -20.98
C ALA A 388 3.97 -7.58 -20.51
N ALA A 389 3.72 -7.56 -19.19
CA ALA A 389 2.51 -7.02 -18.59
C ALA A 389 2.43 -5.48 -18.73
N VAL A 390 3.50 -4.75 -18.39
CA VAL A 390 3.59 -3.28 -18.54
C VAL A 390 3.36 -2.88 -20.00
N ALA A 391 4.03 -3.58 -20.94
CA ALA A 391 3.86 -3.32 -22.36
C ALA A 391 2.40 -3.50 -22.82
N PHE A 392 1.71 -4.54 -22.35
CA PHE A 392 0.31 -4.75 -22.72
C PHE A 392 -0.63 -3.72 -22.08
N LEU A 393 -0.42 -3.38 -20.80
CA LEU A 393 -1.22 -2.35 -20.11
C LEU A 393 -1.11 -0.98 -20.79
N GLY A 394 0.09 -0.59 -21.25
CA GLY A 394 0.29 0.62 -22.03
C GLY A 394 -0.55 0.67 -23.32
N LEU A 395 -0.69 -0.47 -24.02
CA LEU A 395 -1.55 -0.58 -25.21
C LEU A 395 -3.04 -0.48 -24.85
N VAL A 396 -3.46 -1.09 -23.75
CA VAL A 396 -4.85 -0.99 -23.25
C VAL A 396 -5.19 0.46 -22.92
N VAL A 397 -4.33 1.16 -22.16
CA VAL A 397 -4.50 2.58 -21.84
C VAL A 397 -4.55 3.43 -23.11
N THR A 398 -3.69 3.16 -24.09
CA THR A 398 -3.70 3.86 -25.39
C THR A 398 -5.04 3.72 -26.11
N VAL A 399 -5.59 2.50 -26.17
CA VAL A 399 -6.88 2.25 -26.84
C VAL A 399 -8.04 2.92 -26.10
N LEU A 400 -8.01 2.92 -24.76
CA LEU A 400 -9.01 3.60 -23.94
C LEU A 400 -8.91 5.13 -24.07
N GLY A 401 -7.70 5.68 -24.15
CA GLY A 401 -7.41 7.12 -24.27
C GLY A 401 -7.72 7.71 -25.64
N ARG A 402 -7.48 6.98 -26.74
CA ARG A 402 -7.79 7.45 -28.12
C ARG A 402 -9.27 7.76 -28.37
N ARG A 403 -10.17 7.32 -27.50
CA ARG A 403 -11.59 7.65 -27.56
C ARG A 403 -11.99 8.86 -26.73
N ALA A 404 -11.13 9.30 -25.81
CA ALA A 404 -11.37 10.43 -24.91
C ALA A 404 -10.92 11.76 -25.52
N GLY A 405 -11.06 11.97 -26.83
CA GLY A 405 -10.74 13.22 -27.53
C GLY A 405 -11.65 14.41 -27.19
N ALA A 406 -12.19 14.48 -25.97
CA ALA A 406 -12.98 15.57 -25.44
C ALA A 406 -12.60 15.75 -23.97
N VAL A 407 -12.38 17.00 -23.57
CA VAL A 407 -12.28 17.46 -22.18
C VAL A 407 -13.20 16.63 -21.29
N VAL A 408 -12.61 15.86 -20.38
CA VAL A 408 -13.36 15.05 -19.42
C VAL A 408 -13.93 15.99 -18.37
N THR A 409 -15.13 16.53 -18.60
CA THR A 409 -15.95 17.07 -17.50
C THR A 409 -16.44 15.91 -16.64
N PRO A 410 -16.10 15.84 -15.34
CA PRO A 410 -16.43 14.71 -14.49
C PRO A 410 -17.84 14.88 -13.91
N ARG A 411 -18.83 14.18 -14.45
CA ARG A 411 -20.10 13.94 -13.75
C ARG A 411 -20.48 12.46 -13.80
N ALA A 412 -20.03 11.72 -12.78
CA ALA A 412 -20.65 10.49 -12.25
C ALA A 412 -19.82 9.97 -11.05
N PRO A 413 -20.24 10.24 -9.79
CA PRO A 413 -19.38 10.09 -8.61
C PRO A 413 -19.17 8.65 -8.12
N VAL A 414 -20.11 7.74 -8.37
CA VAL A 414 -20.18 6.47 -7.58
C VAL A 414 -19.25 5.35 -8.09
N LEU A 415 -18.76 5.37 -9.33
CA LEU A 415 -17.87 4.31 -9.89
C LEU A 415 -16.42 4.75 -10.10
N ILE A 416 -16.19 6.06 -10.15
CA ILE A 416 -14.85 6.63 -10.21
C ILE A 416 -14.26 6.63 -8.78
N GLY A 417 -15.08 6.89 -7.75
CA GLY A 417 -14.69 6.72 -6.35
C GLY A 417 -14.25 5.29 -6.01
N THR A 418 -14.89 4.25 -6.55
CA THR A 418 -14.48 2.86 -6.30
C THR A 418 -13.23 2.44 -7.06
N ALA A 419 -12.95 3.07 -8.20
CA ALA A 419 -11.75 2.83 -8.99
C ALA A 419 -10.54 3.57 -8.44
N ALA A 420 -10.75 4.81 -8.02
CA ALA A 420 -9.77 5.61 -7.32
C ALA A 420 -9.48 5.03 -5.94
N ALA A 421 -10.50 4.54 -5.20
CA ALA A 421 -10.28 3.85 -3.92
C ALA A 421 -9.52 2.53 -4.12
N ALA A 422 -9.92 1.66 -5.05
CA ALA A 422 -9.16 0.44 -5.36
C ALA A 422 -7.69 0.69 -5.72
N VAL A 423 -7.44 1.70 -6.57
CA VAL A 423 -6.11 2.09 -7.04
C VAL A 423 -5.30 2.79 -5.95
N ALA A 424 -5.89 3.73 -5.22
CA ALA A 424 -5.25 4.43 -4.10
C ALA A 424 -4.99 3.49 -2.91
N THR A 425 -5.90 2.57 -2.63
CA THR A 425 -5.76 1.56 -1.58
C THR A 425 -4.59 0.63 -1.87
N ALA A 426 -4.48 0.07 -3.07
CA ALA A 426 -3.35 -0.82 -3.31
C ALA A 426 -2.04 -0.07 -3.58
N LEU A 427 -2.07 1.18 -4.07
CA LEU A 427 -0.91 2.08 -4.08
C LEU A 427 -0.45 2.41 -2.66
N ALA A 428 -1.38 2.64 -1.73
CA ALA A 428 -1.08 2.88 -0.32
C ALA A 428 -0.47 1.65 0.35
N VAL A 429 -1.00 0.44 0.07
CA VAL A 429 -0.36 -0.79 0.54
C VAL A 429 1.04 -0.91 -0.04
N LEU A 430 1.23 -0.57 -1.32
CA LEU A 430 2.51 -0.61 -2.03
C LEU A 430 3.59 0.38 -1.60
N VAL A 431 3.17 1.57 -1.18
CA VAL A 431 4.07 2.60 -0.65
C VAL A 431 4.41 2.31 0.81
N ALA A 432 3.51 1.68 1.57
CA ALA A 432 3.74 1.25 2.96
C ALA A 432 4.70 0.06 3.11
N GLY A 433 5.31 -0.38 2.02
CA GLY A 433 6.38 -1.31 2.11
C GLY A 433 7.26 -1.23 0.90
N GLY A 434 8.08 -0.19 0.82
CA GLY A 434 8.90 0.12 -0.35
C GLY A 434 10.36 0.51 -0.08
N GLY A 435 11.06 0.07 0.99
CA GLY A 435 12.53 0.14 1.06
C GLY A 435 13.08 -0.89 2.07
N ALA A 436 14.08 -1.75 1.81
CA ALA A 436 15.15 -1.76 0.81
C ALA A 436 15.70 -3.19 0.59
N GLY A 437 16.55 -3.39 -0.42
CA GLY A 437 17.52 -4.51 -0.40
C GLY A 437 18.30 -4.77 -1.68
N GLY A 438 19.62 -4.54 -1.66
CA GLY A 438 20.53 -5.21 -2.61
C GLY A 438 21.93 -4.61 -2.75
N GLY A 439 22.87 -5.03 -1.89
CA GLY A 439 24.30 -4.76 -2.08
C GLY A 439 25.17 -5.61 -1.13
N THR A 440 25.59 -6.78 -1.60
CA THR A 440 26.47 -7.73 -0.91
C THR A 440 27.93 -7.27 -0.96
N THR A 441 28.63 -7.21 0.17
CA THR A 441 30.09 -7.36 0.21
C THR A 441 30.55 -8.10 1.46
N THR A 442 31.21 -9.23 1.22
CA THR A 442 32.13 -9.91 2.12
C THR A 442 33.40 -9.07 2.33
N ALA A 443 33.82 -8.87 3.58
CA ALA A 443 35.23 -8.68 3.92
C ALA A 443 35.49 -9.03 5.39
N SER A 444 36.34 -10.03 5.59
CA SER A 444 37.10 -10.34 6.79
C SER A 444 38.26 -9.36 6.99
N GLY A 445 38.57 -8.97 8.23
CA GLY A 445 39.77 -8.22 8.58
C GLY A 445 39.80 -7.80 10.04
N ALA A 446 40.88 -8.14 10.74
CA ALA A 446 41.04 -8.17 12.19
C ALA A 446 41.18 -6.79 12.87
N GLY A 447 40.81 -6.73 14.15
CA GLY A 447 41.12 -5.64 15.08
C GLY A 447 40.97 -6.11 16.52
N THR A 448 42.10 -6.24 17.21
CA THR A 448 42.29 -6.67 18.60
C THR A 448 41.85 -5.63 19.64
N GLY A 449 41.29 -6.08 20.77
CA GLY A 449 41.14 -5.29 22.01
C GLY A 449 39.88 -5.67 22.79
N GLY A 450 40.02 -6.47 23.86
CA GLY A 450 38.90 -7.18 24.50
C GLY A 450 38.24 -6.49 25.70
N ALA A 451 36.99 -6.90 25.96
CA ALA A 451 36.44 -7.32 27.26
C ALA A 451 35.11 -8.06 26.98
N ALA A 452 34.91 -9.26 27.53
CA ALA A 452 33.81 -10.14 27.20
C ALA A 452 32.44 -9.65 27.74
N THR A 453 31.48 -9.42 26.83
CA THR A 453 30.03 -9.60 27.07
C THR A 453 29.53 -10.63 26.07
N GLY A 454 29.46 -11.90 26.50
CA GLY A 454 29.31 -13.04 25.58
C GLY A 454 28.07 -12.95 24.69
N THR A 455 28.20 -13.32 23.41
CA THR A 455 27.05 -13.47 22.52
C THR A 455 26.16 -14.63 22.97
N ARG A 456 24.92 -14.34 23.37
CA ARG A 456 23.93 -15.35 23.72
C ARG A 456 23.18 -15.78 22.47
N THR A 457 23.25 -17.07 22.14
CA THR A 457 22.42 -17.65 21.08
C THR A 457 21.25 -18.39 21.72
N VAL A 458 20.02 -18.00 21.36
CA VAL A 458 18.79 -18.67 21.81
C VAL A 458 18.22 -19.47 20.66
N ALA A 459 17.94 -20.75 20.90
CA ALA A 459 17.21 -21.56 19.94
C ALA A 459 15.73 -21.17 19.99
N VAL A 460 15.17 -20.83 18.83
CA VAL A 460 13.75 -20.49 18.65
C VAL A 460 13.15 -21.51 17.70
N SER A 461 12.11 -22.20 18.13
CA SER A 461 11.37 -23.16 17.32
C SER A 461 10.04 -22.55 16.88
N LEU A 462 9.75 -22.60 15.59
CA LEU A 462 8.43 -22.28 15.04
C LEU A 462 7.69 -23.60 14.89
N HIS A 463 6.66 -23.83 15.71
CA HIS A 463 5.84 -25.04 15.66
C HIS A 463 4.44 -24.81 16.21
N ASP A 464 3.48 -25.61 15.78
CA ASP A 464 2.10 -25.61 16.28
C ASP A 464 1.43 -24.22 16.28
N MET A 465 1.71 -23.40 15.25
CA MET A 465 1.26 -21.99 15.17
C MET A 465 1.69 -21.14 16.38
N ARG A 466 2.86 -21.44 16.96
CA ARG A 466 3.47 -20.66 18.05
C ARG A 466 4.97 -20.46 17.81
N VAL A 467 5.51 -19.44 18.48
CA VAL A 467 6.97 -19.27 18.62
C VAL A 467 7.37 -19.79 19.99
N SER A 468 8.37 -20.69 20.04
CA SER A 468 8.83 -21.33 21.28
C SER A 468 10.34 -21.15 21.48
N PRO A 469 10.80 -20.56 22.61
CA PRO A 469 9.97 -19.97 23.65
C PRO A 469 9.21 -18.73 23.13
N SER A 470 8.03 -18.45 23.67
CA SER A 470 7.25 -17.25 23.31
C SER A 470 7.74 -15.99 24.01
N ARG A 471 8.62 -16.14 25.00
CA ARG A 471 9.31 -15.04 25.69
C ARG A 471 10.77 -15.38 25.96
N ILE A 472 11.67 -14.44 25.70
CA ILE A 472 13.12 -14.58 25.86
C ILE A 472 13.63 -13.46 26.77
N GLU A 473 14.21 -13.80 27.91
CA GLU A 473 14.82 -12.82 28.81
C GLU A 473 16.34 -12.88 28.72
N VAL A 474 16.96 -11.73 28.45
CA VAL A 474 18.41 -11.62 28.26
C VAL A 474 18.91 -10.35 28.93
N PRO A 475 20.04 -10.37 29.65
CA PRO A 475 20.58 -9.15 30.23
C PRO A 475 20.88 -8.08 29.18
N ARG A 476 20.61 -6.81 29.51
CA ARG A 476 20.95 -5.67 28.65
C ARG A 476 22.45 -5.67 28.34
N GLY A 477 22.80 -5.32 27.10
CA GLY A 477 24.19 -5.33 26.63
C GLY A 477 24.68 -6.71 26.14
N THR A 478 23.83 -7.74 26.16
CA THR A 478 24.16 -9.04 25.57
C THR A 478 23.92 -9.02 24.07
N ALA A 479 24.92 -9.39 23.26
CA ALA A 479 24.69 -9.68 21.85
C ALA A 479 23.78 -10.92 21.71
N LEU A 480 22.60 -10.77 21.09
CA LEU A 480 21.59 -11.81 20.98
C LEU A 480 21.51 -12.35 19.54
N ARG A 481 21.72 -13.66 19.39
CA ARG A 481 21.42 -14.38 18.15
C ARG A 481 20.24 -15.32 18.37
N LEU A 482 19.26 -15.29 17.48
CA LEU A 482 18.17 -16.27 17.47
C LEU A 482 18.46 -17.30 16.40
N LYS A 483 18.69 -18.56 16.81
CA LYS A 483 18.73 -19.68 15.86
C LYS A 483 17.31 -20.17 15.66
N VAL A 484 16.66 -19.65 14.63
CA VAL A 484 15.26 -19.91 14.31
C VAL A 484 15.16 -21.17 13.45
N THR A 485 14.49 -22.19 13.95
CA THR A 485 14.23 -23.45 13.25
C THR A 485 12.73 -23.61 13.06
N ASN A 486 12.29 -23.83 11.84
CA ASN A 486 10.92 -24.30 11.61
C ASN A 486 10.83 -25.81 11.85
N ARG A 487 9.86 -26.25 12.66
CA ARG A 487 9.55 -27.66 12.93
C ARG A 487 8.14 -28.05 12.52
N ASP A 488 7.44 -27.18 11.80
CA ASP A 488 6.18 -27.49 11.15
C ASP A 488 6.40 -27.81 9.67
N ALA A 489 5.51 -28.66 9.13
CA ALA A 489 5.34 -28.80 7.69
C ALA A 489 4.91 -27.48 7.01
N GLN A 490 4.27 -26.59 7.76
CA GLN A 490 3.90 -25.26 7.30
C GLN A 490 5.09 -24.31 7.36
N ARG A 491 5.25 -23.48 6.33
CA ARG A 491 6.32 -22.48 6.30
C ARG A 491 6.02 -21.33 7.24
N HIS A 492 7.03 -20.93 8.00
CA HIS A 492 6.96 -19.80 8.92
C HIS A 492 8.19 -18.93 8.74
N ASP A 493 8.05 -17.65 9.07
CA ASP A 493 9.18 -16.77 9.30
C ASP A 493 9.13 -16.22 10.72
N LEU A 494 10.19 -15.53 11.10
CA LEU A 494 10.23 -14.72 12.31
C LEU A 494 10.76 -13.34 11.93
N ARG A 495 9.88 -12.34 12.01
CA ARG A 495 10.20 -10.92 11.93
C ARG A 495 10.41 -10.39 13.33
N ILE A 496 11.48 -9.64 13.55
CA ILE A 496 11.70 -8.88 14.78
C ILE A 496 11.30 -7.43 14.53
N GLU A 497 10.62 -6.83 15.51
CA GLU A 497 10.29 -5.40 15.56
C GLU A 497 11.56 -4.57 15.34
N ASP A 498 11.53 -3.72 14.31
CA ASP A 498 12.65 -2.89 13.84
C ASP A 498 13.97 -3.66 13.63
N GLY A 499 13.85 -4.94 13.27
CA GLY A 499 14.96 -5.87 13.20
C GLY A 499 14.92 -6.76 11.96
N PRO A 500 15.88 -7.70 11.88
CA PRO A 500 15.97 -8.62 10.76
C PRO A 500 14.76 -9.57 10.74
N THR A 501 14.41 -10.04 9.54
CA THR A 501 13.38 -11.06 9.32
C THR A 501 14.02 -12.29 8.70
N THR A 502 13.62 -13.50 9.11
CA THR A 502 14.06 -14.70 8.38
C THR A 502 13.38 -14.74 7.03
N SER A 503 13.97 -15.41 6.04
CA SER A 503 13.15 -15.90 4.94
C SER A 503 12.10 -16.89 5.47
N LEU A 504 11.02 -17.11 4.71
CA LEU A 504 10.08 -18.20 4.99
C LEU A 504 10.84 -19.53 5.04
N LEU A 505 10.89 -20.14 6.22
CA LEU A 505 11.60 -21.36 6.50
C LEU A 505 10.71 -22.57 6.17
N SER A 506 11.22 -23.53 5.40
CA SER A 506 10.60 -24.85 5.24
C SER A 506 10.85 -25.74 6.46
N ASP A 507 10.16 -26.88 6.53
CA ASP A 507 10.34 -27.86 7.61
C ASP A 507 11.83 -28.25 7.79
N GLY A 508 12.30 -28.22 9.03
CA GLY A 508 13.69 -28.45 9.43
C GLY A 508 14.66 -27.34 9.04
N GLN A 509 14.25 -26.35 8.23
CA GLN A 509 15.12 -25.26 7.82
C GLN A 509 15.42 -24.34 9.00
N THR A 510 16.69 -24.01 9.14
CA THR A 510 17.18 -23.13 10.20
C THR A 510 17.84 -21.89 9.62
N ARG A 511 17.52 -20.73 10.17
CA ARG A 511 18.23 -19.46 9.91
C ARG A 511 18.56 -18.78 11.23
N THR A 512 19.74 -18.19 11.28
CA THR A 512 20.16 -17.40 12.42
C THR A 512 19.84 -15.94 12.15
N LEU A 513 19.03 -15.33 13.02
CA LEU A 513 18.88 -13.89 13.09
C LEU A 513 19.89 -13.33 14.07
N ASP A 514 20.68 -12.38 13.62
CA ASP A 514 21.56 -11.61 14.49
C ASP A 514 20.85 -10.31 14.86
N LEU A 515 20.43 -10.21 16.12
CA LEU A 515 19.72 -9.03 16.63
C LEU A 515 20.70 -7.97 17.11
N GLY A 516 22.01 -8.27 17.08
CA GLY A 516 23.06 -7.45 17.66
C GLY A 516 22.93 -7.38 19.18
N THR A 517 23.53 -6.36 19.78
CA THR A 517 23.44 -6.09 21.21
C THR A 517 22.01 -5.72 21.62
N LEU A 518 21.43 -6.50 22.52
CA LEU A 518 20.08 -6.24 23.04
C LEU A 518 20.14 -5.09 24.05
N THR A 519 19.59 -3.95 23.68
CA THR A 519 19.57 -2.72 24.49
C THR A 519 18.22 -2.45 25.14
N GLY A 520 17.14 -3.08 24.64
CA GLY A 520 15.77 -2.92 25.14
C GLY A 520 14.87 -4.07 24.69
N ASP A 521 13.62 -4.03 25.14
CA ASP A 521 12.62 -5.04 24.80
C ASP A 521 12.28 -4.97 23.30
N ARG A 522 12.02 -6.12 22.68
CA ARG A 522 11.61 -6.22 21.27
C ARG A 522 10.55 -7.27 21.10
N LYS A 523 9.60 -7.05 20.19
CA LYS A 523 8.65 -8.10 19.78
C LYS A 523 9.13 -8.80 18.51
N GLY A 524 8.59 -9.97 18.27
CA GLY A 524 8.69 -10.67 17.01
C GLY A 524 7.41 -11.38 16.67
N TRP A 525 7.19 -11.66 15.39
CA TRP A 525 6.00 -12.39 14.93
C TRP A 525 6.25 -13.09 13.59
N CYS A 526 5.42 -14.08 13.29
CA CYS A 526 5.32 -14.68 11.96
C CYS A 526 4.46 -13.77 11.06
N THR A 527 4.95 -13.43 9.87
CA THR A 527 4.29 -12.52 8.92
C THR A 527 3.26 -13.22 8.04
N VAL A 528 3.18 -14.55 8.11
CA VAL A 528 2.19 -15.34 7.35
C VAL A 528 0.77 -14.93 7.78
N PRO A 529 -0.16 -14.66 6.84
CA PRO A 529 -1.51 -14.19 7.18
C PRO A 529 -2.22 -15.09 8.19
N GLY A 530 -2.73 -14.47 9.26
CA GLY A 530 -3.41 -15.16 10.35
C GLY A 530 -2.49 -15.74 11.42
N HIS A 531 -1.17 -15.85 11.19
CA HIS A 531 -0.26 -16.50 12.13
C HIS A 531 0.02 -15.64 13.37
N ARG A 532 0.25 -14.33 13.18
CA ARG A 532 0.32 -13.36 14.29
C ARG A 532 -0.96 -13.39 15.13
N ALA A 533 -2.13 -13.37 14.47
CA ALA A 533 -3.43 -13.42 15.13
C ALA A 533 -3.67 -14.75 15.88
N ALA A 534 -3.11 -15.85 15.38
CA ALA A 534 -3.16 -17.16 16.02
C ALA A 534 -2.17 -17.33 17.19
N GLY A 535 -1.31 -16.33 17.45
CA GLY A 535 -0.37 -16.35 18.58
C GLY A 535 1.08 -16.69 18.21
N MET A 536 1.47 -16.63 16.93
CA MET A 536 2.88 -16.67 16.53
C MET A 536 3.56 -15.34 16.80
N THR A 537 3.73 -15.03 18.09
CA THR A 537 4.40 -13.84 18.61
C THR A 537 5.51 -14.25 19.57
N LEU A 538 6.54 -13.43 19.64
CA LEU A 538 7.72 -13.58 20.49
C LEU A 538 7.95 -12.27 21.25
N ASP A 539 8.11 -12.31 22.56
CA ASP A 539 8.53 -11.17 23.36
C ASP A 539 10.00 -11.36 23.79
N ILE A 540 10.87 -10.39 23.54
CA ILE A 540 12.26 -10.39 23.98
C ILE A 540 12.39 -9.29 25.02
N ALA A 541 12.73 -9.64 26.26
CA ALA A 541 12.83 -8.70 27.37
C ALA A 541 14.27 -8.56 27.87
N ALA A 542 14.73 -7.32 28.08
CA ALA A 542 16.11 -7.02 28.42
C ALA A 542 16.30 -6.67 29.92
N THR A 543 17.04 -7.49 30.69
CA THR A 543 17.11 -7.43 32.18
C THR A 543 18.42 -6.84 32.78
N GLY A 544 18.40 -6.19 33.97
CA GLY A 544 19.59 -5.74 34.75
C GLY A 544 19.86 -4.22 34.90
N THR A 545 20.51 -3.79 36.00
CA THR A 545 20.88 -2.38 36.37
C THR A 545 22.41 -2.18 36.42
N ALA A 546 22.93 -1.02 35.98
CA ALA A 546 24.37 -0.72 35.89
C ALA A 546 24.97 -0.15 37.19
N ASP A 547 26.07 -0.73 37.71
CA ASP A 547 26.93 -0.12 38.75
C ASP A 547 28.37 -0.70 38.74
N GLY A 548 29.40 0.11 39.13
CA GLY A 548 30.75 -0.38 39.46
C GLY A 548 32.02 0.42 39.05
N GLY A 549 32.23 1.60 39.65
CA GLY A 549 33.47 2.37 39.97
C GLY A 549 34.88 2.10 39.38
N ARG A 550 35.60 3.22 39.06
CA ARG A 550 36.84 3.67 39.74
C ARG A 550 37.21 5.12 39.37
N ARG A 551 37.22 6.04 40.35
CA ARG A 551 37.90 7.35 40.29
C ARG A 551 39.08 7.34 41.25
N THR A 552 40.21 7.89 40.81
CA THR A 552 41.18 8.58 41.69
C THR A 552 41.62 9.85 40.99
N ALA A 553 41.58 10.94 41.76
CA ALA A 553 41.68 12.32 41.34
C ALA A 553 43.13 12.78 41.07
N ALA A 554 43.26 13.80 40.20
CA ALA A 554 44.29 14.83 40.34
C ALA A 554 43.75 16.14 39.75
N GLN A 555 43.82 17.20 40.56
CA GLN A 555 43.41 18.58 40.30
C GLN A 555 44.40 19.29 39.36
N GLY A 556 43.92 20.28 38.60
CA GLY A 556 44.77 21.21 37.85
C GLY A 556 44.02 22.19 36.94
N ALA A 557 43.61 23.32 37.52
CA ALA A 557 43.54 24.69 36.99
C ALA A 557 42.96 25.04 35.59
N GLU A 558 41.93 25.89 35.66
CA GLU A 558 41.65 27.12 34.87
C GLU A 558 41.19 27.06 33.40
N GLY A 559 40.03 27.71 33.13
CA GLY A 559 39.65 28.23 31.81
C GLY A 559 38.18 28.10 31.45
N HIS A 560 37.41 29.16 31.72
CA HIS A 560 36.01 29.45 31.40
C HIS A 560 35.31 28.86 30.15
N ASP A 561 34.02 28.57 30.38
CA ASP A 561 32.84 28.64 29.50
C ASP A 561 32.56 27.53 28.47
N GLY A 562 31.42 26.85 28.67
CA GLY A 562 30.73 26.09 27.63
C GLY A 562 29.97 24.86 28.07
N HIS A 563 28.98 24.98 28.96
CA HIS A 563 28.01 23.90 29.18
C HIS A 563 27.21 23.64 27.88
N SER A 564 27.47 22.52 27.24
CA SER A 564 26.49 21.84 26.37
C SER A 564 26.40 20.40 26.85
N ALA A 565 25.32 20.13 27.58
CA ALA A 565 24.95 18.79 28.02
C ALA A 565 24.69 17.92 26.78
N THR A 566 25.54 16.92 26.58
CA THR A 566 25.33 15.84 25.63
C THR A 566 24.19 14.96 26.14
N ALA A 567 23.03 15.04 25.49
CA ALA A 567 21.89 14.15 25.74
C ALA A 567 22.25 12.69 25.41
N SER A 568 21.78 11.77 26.25
CA SER A 568 22.00 10.32 26.15
C SER A 568 21.29 9.71 24.95
N GLU A 569 21.99 8.86 24.19
CA GLU A 569 21.45 8.20 22.99
C GLU A 569 20.36 7.17 23.34
N GLY A 570 19.12 7.46 22.92
CA GLY A 570 18.01 6.50 22.83
C GLY A 570 16.69 6.91 23.49
N SER A 571 16.69 7.93 24.34
CA SER A 571 15.46 8.59 24.80
C SER A 571 15.30 9.90 24.06
N GLY A 572 14.12 10.18 23.50
CA GLY A 572 13.77 11.54 23.05
C GLY A 572 13.99 12.57 24.17
N PRO A 573 13.93 13.87 23.87
CA PRO A 573 14.17 14.90 24.87
C PRO A 573 13.21 14.75 26.06
N ASP A 574 13.69 15.03 27.27
CA ASP A 574 12.84 15.06 28.46
C ASP A 574 11.90 16.27 28.40
N LEU A 575 10.69 16.05 27.89
CA LEU A 575 9.67 17.09 27.75
C LEU A 575 9.08 17.55 29.09
N SER A 576 9.38 16.85 30.19
CA SER A 576 8.93 17.25 31.52
C SER A 576 9.84 18.30 32.16
N ALA A 577 11.11 18.36 31.73
CA ALA A 577 12.08 19.34 32.18
C ALA A 577 11.66 20.78 31.86
N ASP A 578 12.36 21.75 32.46
CA ASP A 578 12.18 23.16 32.19
C ASP A 578 13.16 23.65 31.13
N PHE A 579 12.72 24.66 30.36
CA PHE A 579 13.60 25.35 29.43
C PHE A 579 14.70 26.12 30.16
N SER A 580 15.81 26.37 29.48
CA SER A 580 16.94 27.11 30.02
C SER A 580 16.53 28.52 30.47
N ALA A 581 17.20 29.05 31.49
CA ALA A 581 16.95 30.41 31.97
C ALA A 581 17.11 31.45 30.83
N GLY A 582 16.11 32.31 30.65
CA GLY A 582 16.07 33.30 29.56
C GLY A 582 15.61 32.77 28.21
N TRP A 583 15.19 31.50 28.12
CA TRP A 583 14.51 30.98 26.94
C TRP A 583 13.13 31.64 26.77
N HIS A 584 12.75 31.89 25.52
CA HIS A 584 11.46 32.43 25.14
C HIS A 584 10.81 31.54 24.08
N SER A 585 9.53 31.23 24.26
CA SER A 585 8.75 30.50 23.26
C SER A 585 8.67 31.28 21.96
N ARG A 586 8.61 30.55 20.85
CA ARG A 586 8.36 31.17 19.55
C ARG A 586 6.95 31.74 19.51
N ASP A 587 6.84 33.01 19.12
CA ASP A 587 5.54 33.63 18.91
C ASP A 587 4.81 32.95 17.74
N ALA A 588 3.63 32.41 18.04
CA ALA A 588 2.74 31.84 17.03
C ALA A 588 1.78 32.89 16.47
N ALA A 589 1.63 34.06 17.11
CA ALA A 589 0.67 35.06 16.69
C ALA A 589 1.01 35.56 15.29
N LEU A 590 0.02 35.53 14.39
CA LEU A 590 0.18 35.97 13.02
C LEU A 590 -0.41 37.38 12.86
N ALA A 591 0.45 38.36 12.61
CA ALA A 591 0.00 39.71 12.30
C ALA A 591 -0.78 39.75 10.97
N PRO A 592 -1.77 40.65 10.82
CA PRO A 592 -2.49 40.85 9.56
C PRO A 592 -1.55 41.11 8.38
N ALA A 593 -1.97 40.74 7.17
CA ALA A 593 -1.20 41.02 5.95
C ALA A 593 -0.97 42.54 5.81
N ALA A 594 0.29 42.94 5.61
CA ALA A 594 0.64 44.33 5.36
C ALA A 594 -0.07 44.86 4.11
N GLY A 595 -0.41 46.15 4.08
CA GLY A 595 -1.07 46.79 2.93
C GLY A 595 -0.18 46.96 1.68
N ALA A 596 1.08 46.54 1.73
CA ALA A 596 2.00 46.62 0.61
C ALA A 596 1.72 45.52 -0.42
N THR A 597 1.77 45.86 -1.72
CA THR A 597 1.61 44.88 -2.81
C THR A 597 2.93 44.26 -3.27
N VAL A 598 4.06 44.77 -2.75
CA VAL A 598 5.41 44.24 -2.98
C VAL A 598 6.10 44.08 -1.64
N HIS A 599 6.36 42.84 -1.26
CA HIS A 599 7.01 42.45 -0.01
C HIS A 599 8.49 42.22 -0.27
N ARG A 600 9.36 43.07 0.28
CA ARG A 600 10.82 42.92 0.17
C ARG A 600 11.37 42.33 1.45
N ILE A 601 12.02 41.16 1.36
CA ILE A 601 12.52 40.41 2.52
C ILE A 601 14.00 40.08 2.31
N GLY A 602 14.83 40.36 3.33
CA GLY A 602 16.18 39.81 3.42
C GLY A 602 16.16 38.49 4.17
N LEU A 603 16.61 37.40 3.55
CA LEU A 603 16.65 36.07 4.16
C LEU A 603 18.10 35.59 4.25
N HIS A 604 18.66 35.67 5.45
CA HIS A 604 20.04 35.29 5.72
C HIS A 604 20.11 33.83 6.16
N VAL A 605 20.87 33.01 5.43
CA VAL A 605 21.12 31.61 5.77
C VAL A 605 22.33 31.51 6.68
N ARG A 606 22.18 30.85 7.83
CA ARG A 606 23.25 30.69 8.81
C ARG A 606 23.03 29.49 9.72
N GLN A 607 24.10 28.98 10.31
CA GLN A 607 24.00 28.00 11.40
C GLN A 607 23.87 28.73 12.75
N ARG A 608 22.93 28.30 13.60
CA ARG A 608 22.72 28.87 14.94
C ARG A 608 22.41 27.79 15.96
N THR A 609 23.04 27.87 17.13
CA THR A 609 22.71 27.01 18.27
C THR A 609 21.49 27.55 19.00
N VAL A 610 20.38 26.83 18.90
CA VAL A 610 19.09 27.17 19.51
C VAL A 610 18.64 26.04 20.45
N GLU A 611 17.75 26.35 21.39
CA GLU A 611 17.12 25.35 22.25
C GLU A 611 15.89 24.78 21.55
N VAL A 612 15.93 23.48 21.26
CA VAL A 612 14.96 22.77 20.40
C VAL A 612 14.00 21.87 21.19
N ALA A 613 14.30 21.63 22.46
CA ALA A 613 13.45 21.00 23.46
C ALA A 613 13.93 21.45 24.86
N PRO A 614 13.15 21.24 25.94
CA PRO A 614 13.56 21.66 27.29
C PRO A 614 14.97 21.16 27.65
N GLY A 615 15.90 22.09 27.90
CA GLY A 615 17.29 21.79 28.28
C GLY A 615 18.17 21.24 27.13
N VAL A 616 17.65 21.12 25.90
CA VAL A 616 18.38 20.56 24.76
C VAL A 616 18.69 21.65 23.74
N ARG A 617 19.98 21.97 23.59
CA ARG A 617 20.48 22.93 22.61
C ARG A 617 21.17 22.22 21.46
N GLN A 618 20.87 22.65 20.23
CA GLN A 618 21.42 22.09 19.01
C GLN A 618 21.73 23.19 18.00
N ARG A 619 22.83 23.01 17.25
CA ARG A 619 23.10 23.82 16.07
C ARG A 619 22.06 23.47 15.00
N MET A 620 21.34 24.45 14.49
CA MET A 620 20.36 24.30 13.41
C MET A 620 20.83 25.06 12.18
N TRP A 621 20.40 24.62 11.00
CA TRP A 621 20.56 25.35 9.76
C TRP A 621 19.30 26.19 9.55
N THR A 622 19.46 27.50 9.44
CA THR A 622 18.34 28.43 9.61
C THR A 622 18.17 29.36 8.42
N PHE A 623 16.92 29.72 8.14
CA PHE A 623 16.58 30.92 7.41
C PHE A 623 16.29 32.04 8.41
N GLY A 624 16.94 33.19 8.31
CA GLY A 624 16.70 34.32 9.22
C GLY A 624 17.18 34.12 10.66
N GLY A 625 17.93 33.06 10.96
CA GLY A 625 18.40 32.74 12.32
C GLY A 625 17.44 31.92 13.17
N THR A 626 16.32 31.46 12.61
CA THR A 626 15.34 30.62 13.29
C THR A 626 15.07 29.34 12.48
N ALA A 627 14.61 28.30 13.17
CA ALA A 627 14.10 27.07 12.57
C ALA A 627 12.72 26.77 13.19
N PRO A 628 11.60 26.80 12.44
CA PRO A 628 11.46 27.28 11.05
C PRO A 628 11.97 28.70 10.82
N GLY A 629 12.17 29.08 9.56
CA GLY A 629 12.40 30.47 9.16
C GLY A 629 11.21 31.40 9.42
N PRO A 630 11.35 32.71 9.15
CA PRO A 630 10.27 33.69 9.27
C PRO A 630 9.03 33.30 8.46
N THR A 631 7.84 33.51 9.04
CA THR A 631 6.59 33.39 8.28
C THR A 631 6.43 34.63 7.40
N LEU A 632 6.23 34.42 6.10
CA LEU A 632 5.94 35.48 5.14
C LEU A 632 4.42 35.58 4.99
N ARG A 633 3.86 36.79 4.89
CA ARG A 633 2.41 36.97 4.69
C ARG A 633 2.12 38.01 3.62
N GLY A 634 1.12 37.74 2.80
CA GLY A 634 0.59 38.66 1.79
C GLY A 634 -0.79 38.23 1.31
N LYS A 635 -1.26 38.84 0.23
CA LYS A 635 -2.54 38.56 -0.41
C LYS A 635 -2.34 38.03 -1.83
N VAL A 636 -3.38 37.37 -2.37
CA VAL A 636 -3.37 36.99 -3.79
C VAL A 636 -3.12 38.20 -4.67
N GLY A 637 -2.11 38.11 -5.53
CA GLY A 637 -1.66 39.16 -6.44
C GLY A 637 -0.40 39.88 -5.98
N ASP A 638 -0.01 39.78 -4.71
CA ASP A 638 1.19 40.43 -4.19
C ASP A 638 2.47 39.81 -4.78
N VAL A 639 3.55 40.59 -4.79
CA VAL A 639 4.88 40.15 -5.24
C VAL A 639 5.80 40.03 -4.04
N PHE A 640 6.42 38.86 -3.89
CA PHE A 640 7.49 38.62 -2.92
C PHE A 640 8.84 38.74 -3.62
N GLU A 641 9.69 39.62 -3.11
CA GLU A 641 11.07 39.84 -3.56
C GLU A 641 12.00 39.52 -2.39
N VAL A 642 12.51 38.28 -2.38
CA VAL A 642 13.33 37.73 -1.31
C VAL A 642 14.80 37.78 -1.73
N THR A 643 15.61 38.53 -1.00
CA THR A 643 17.06 38.52 -1.15
C THR A 643 17.63 37.45 -0.22
N LEU A 644 17.94 36.28 -0.79
CA LEU A 644 18.63 35.19 -0.09
C LEU A 644 20.13 35.50 -0.05
N VAL A 645 20.73 35.48 1.15
CA VAL A 645 22.17 35.64 1.34
C VAL A 645 22.69 34.42 2.10
N ASN A 646 23.68 33.72 1.53
CA ASN A 646 24.31 32.59 2.23
C ASN A 646 25.44 33.07 3.14
N ASP A 647 25.12 33.33 4.42
CA ASP A 647 26.12 33.68 5.44
C ASP A 647 26.75 32.43 6.09
N ASP A 648 26.34 31.21 5.71
CA ASP A 648 27.03 29.99 6.11
C ASP A 648 28.38 29.93 5.39
N THR A 649 29.46 29.83 6.15
CA THR A 649 30.84 29.80 5.62
C THR A 649 31.29 28.41 5.20
N THR A 650 30.48 27.38 5.43
CA THR A 650 30.89 25.96 5.34
C THR A 650 30.17 25.18 4.26
N MET A 651 28.97 25.60 3.83
CA MET A 651 28.17 24.83 2.88
C MET A 651 27.25 25.70 2.02
N GLY A 652 26.87 25.15 0.87
CA GLY A 652 25.93 25.78 -0.05
C GLY A 652 24.47 25.62 0.40
N HIS A 653 23.65 26.63 0.09
CA HIS A 653 22.23 26.65 0.41
C HIS A 653 21.39 27.29 -0.70
N GLY A 654 20.16 26.83 -0.88
CA GLY A 654 19.19 27.39 -1.82
C GLY A 654 17.85 27.64 -1.14
N VAL A 655 16.84 28.03 -1.91
CA VAL A 655 15.47 28.16 -1.42
C VAL A 655 14.47 27.85 -2.53
N ASP A 656 13.41 27.14 -2.16
CA ASP A 656 12.21 26.89 -2.96
C ASP A 656 10.99 27.43 -2.19
N PHE A 657 10.14 28.20 -2.87
CA PHE A 657 8.90 28.78 -2.36
C PHE A 657 7.72 28.17 -3.10
N HIS A 658 6.91 27.36 -2.43
CA HIS A 658 5.78 26.68 -3.08
C HIS A 658 4.64 27.64 -3.46
N ALA A 659 4.62 28.85 -2.88
CA ALA A 659 3.73 29.94 -3.27
C ALA A 659 4.09 30.57 -4.63
N GLY A 660 5.25 30.23 -5.21
CA GLY A 660 5.75 30.76 -6.48
C GLY A 660 5.75 29.74 -7.61
N ALA A 661 5.51 30.19 -8.84
CA ALA A 661 5.55 29.36 -10.04
C ALA A 661 6.70 29.82 -10.97
N LEU A 662 7.93 29.44 -10.65
CA LEU A 662 9.13 29.76 -11.43
C LEU A 662 9.87 28.49 -11.88
N SER A 663 10.59 28.57 -13.01
CA SER A 663 11.56 27.52 -13.37
C SER A 663 12.66 27.44 -12.32
N PRO A 664 13.06 26.24 -11.86
CA PRO A 664 14.02 26.08 -10.76
C PRO A 664 15.46 26.50 -11.12
N ASP A 665 15.86 26.37 -12.40
CA ASP A 665 17.27 26.40 -12.85
C ASP A 665 18.09 27.60 -12.34
N LYS A 666 17.45 28.76 -12.20
CA LYS A 666 18.09 30.00 -11.74
C LYS A 666 17.70 30.39 -10.30
N PRO A 667 16.40 30.56 -9.96
CA PRO A 667 16.01 31.05 -8.64
C PRO A 667 16.18 30.02 -7.51
N MET A 668 16.28 28.72 -7.81
CA MET A 668 16.40 27.65 -6.81
C MET A 668 17.78 26.97 -6.82
N ARG A 669 18.78 27.56 -7.48
CA ARG A 669 20.16 27.04 -7.48
C ARG A 669 20.78 27.11 -6.08
N THR A 670 21.77 26.25 -5.83
CA THR A 670 22.63 26.37 -4.65
C THR A 670 23.45 27.67 -4.73
N LEU A 671 23.47 28.42 -3.63
CA LEU A 671 24.36 29.54 -3.38
C LEU A 671 25.53 29.05 -2.54
N GLU A 672 26.74 29.20 -3.04
CA GLU A 672 27.95 28.94 -2.26
C GLU A 672 28.11 29.96 -1.12
N PRO A 673 28.94 29.69 -0.10
CA PRO A 673 29.24 30.64 0.96
C PRO A 673 29.54 32.06 0.46
N GLY A 674 28.83 33.06 1.00
CA GLY A 674 28.97 34.48 0.64
C GLY A 674 28.20 34.92 -0.61
N GLU A 675 27.60 33.99 -1.37
CA GLU A 675 26.76 34.35 -2.51
C GLU A 675 25.39 34.88 -2.09
N ARG A 676 24.77 35.63 -3.01
CA ARG A 676 23.40 36.14 -2.85
C ARG A 676 22.56 35.96 -4.11
N LEU A 677 21.25 35.88 -3.93
CA LEU A 677 20.27 35.76 -5.00
C LEU A 677 18.99 36.53 -4.66
N VAL A 678 18.42 37.21 -5.64
CA VAL A 678 17.07 37.77 -5.52
C VAL A 678 16.08 36.79 -6.13
N TYR A 679 15.28 36.15 -5.29
CA TYR A 679 14.16 35.31 -5.66
C TYR A 679 12.89 36.18 -5.69
N ARG A 680 12.28 36.34 -6.88
CA ARG A 680 11.08 37.18 -7.03
C ARG A 680 9.92 36.40 -7.65
N PHE A 681 8.82 36.25 -6.92
CA PHE A 681 7.60 35.59 -7.41
C PHE A 681 6.34 36.40 -7.09
N ARG A 682 5.29 36.21 -7.90
CA ARG A 682 3.95 36.73 -7.60
C ARG A 682 3.12 35.60 -6.98
N ALA A 683 2.46 35.88 -5.86
CA ALA A 683 1.57 34.94 -5.20
C ALA A 683 0.22 34.91 -5.92
N GLU A 684 0.06 34.03 -6.91
CA GLU A 684 -1.19 33.95 -7.71
C GLU A 684 -2.30 33.14 -7.03
N ARG A 685 -1.97 32.39 -5.97
CA ARG A 685 -2.87 31.44 -5.31
C ARG A 685 -2.84 31.62 -3.80
N ALA A 686 -4.02 31.58 -3.19
CA ALA A 686 -4.18 31.67 -1.74
C ALA A 686 -3.86 30.35 -1.06
N GLY A 687 -3.30 30.40 0.15
CA GLY A 687 -3.00 29.21 0.95
C GLY A 687 -1.93 29.43 2.00
N ALA A 688 -1.69 28.37 2.78
CA ALA A 688 -0.53 28.28 3.65
C ALA A 688 0.50 27.38 2.94
N TRP A 689 1.60 27.97 2.50
CA TRP A 689 2.57 27.32 1.62
C TRP A 689 3.87 27.06 2.37
N LEU A 690 4.50 25.92 2.10
CA LEU A 690 5.85 25.65 2.55
C LEU A 690 6.86 26.46 1.72
N TYR A 691 7.94 26.90 2.36
CA TYR A 691 9.20 27.16 1.68
C TYR A 691 10.32 26.41 2.38
N HIS A 692 11.33 25.95 1.65
CA HIS A 692 12.43 25.18 2.21
C HIS A 692 13.72 25.30 1.39
N CYS A 693 14.83 24.79 1.91
CA CYS A 693 16.09 24.74 1.15
C CYS A 693 15.96 23.82 -0.08
N SER A 694 16.51 24.24 -1.22
CA SER A 694 16.52 23.48 -2.48
C SER A 694 17.84 22.74 -2.76
N THR A 695 18.82 22.85 -1.87
CA THR A 695 20.13 22.20 -2.03
C THR A 695 20.07 20.72 -1.63
N ALA A 696 20.69 19.86 -2.44
CA ALA A 696 20.79 18.44 -2.16
C ALA A 696 21.89 18.13 -1.12
N PRO A 697 21.69 17.17 -0.20
CA PRO A 697 20.48 16.36 -0.01
C PRO A 697 19.38 17.12 0.78
N MET A 698 18.23 17.40 0.15
CA MET A 698 17.20 18.26 0.72
C MET A 698 16.64 17.77 2.06
N LEU A 699 16.49 16.44 2.23
CA LEU A 699 16.08 15.81 3.48
C LEU A 699 16.88 16.32 4.68
N GLN A 700 18.19 16.47 4.50
CA GLN A 700 19.10 16.93 5.55
C GLN A 700 18.94 18.42 5.82
N HIS A 701 18.73 19.24 4.78
CA HIS A 701 18.53 20.67 4.96
C HIS A 701 17.22 20.99 5.67
N ILE A 702 16.13 20.32 5.26
CA ILE A 702 14.81 20.46 5.89
C ILE A 702 14.87 19.94 7.32
N GLY A 703 15.34 18.71 7.53
CA GLY A 703 15.42 18.10 8.87
C GLY A 703 16.33 18.82 9.86
N ASN A 704 17.23 19.70 9.37
CA ASN A 704 18.07 20.57 10.22
C ASN A 704 17.53 21.98 10.41
N GLY A 705 16.30 22.27 9.96
CA GLY A 705 15.59 23.51 10.28
C GLY A 705 15.32 24.47 9.12
N MET A 706 15.74 24.14 7.89
CA MET A 706 15.59 25.04 6.73
C MET A 706 14.24 24.88 6.04
N TYR A 707 13.18 25.25 6.75
CA TYR A 707 11.81 25.31 6.27
C TYR A 707 11.05 26.49 6.90
N GLY A 708 9.94 26.92 6.33
CA GLY A 708 9.08 27.96 6.88
C GLY A 708 7.76 28.08 6.11
N ALA A 709 6.95 29.08 6.45
CA ALA A 709 5.61 29.26 5.87
C ALA A 709 5.48 30.58 5.09
N VAL A 710 4.74 30.53 3.98
CA VAL A 710 4.18 31.69 3.27
C VAL A 710 2.66 31.63 3.36
N ILE A 711 2.04 32.60 4.01
CA ILE A 711 0.59 32.73 4.12
C ILE A 711 0.11 33.72 3.07
N VAL A 712 -0.74 33.25 2.16
CA VAL A 712 -1.37 34.09 1.13
C VAL A 712 -2.87 34.09 1.37
N ASP A 713 -3.40 35.22 1.85
CA ASP A 713 -4.80 35.35 2.22
C ASP A 713 -5.71 35.13 1.00
N PRO A 714 -6.79 34.31 1.09
CA PRO A 714 -7.78 34.22 0.04
C PRO A 714 -8.58 35.52 -0.11
N PRO A 715 -9.09 35.82 -1.32
CA PRO A 715 -9.99 36.95 -1.50
C PRO A 715 -11.22 36.82 -0.60
N GLY A 716 -11.55 37.90 0.12
CA GLY A 716 -12.68 37.93 1.05
C GLY A 716 -12.50 37.01 2.26
N LEU A 717 -11.27 36.84 2.75
CA LEU A 717 -11.02 36.18 4.04
C LEU A 717 -11.70 36.99 5.15
N ASP A 718 -12.58 36.35 5.90
CA ASP A 718 -13.29 36.97 7.02
C ASP A 718 -12.32 37.36 8.14
N GLU A 719 -12.62 38.44 8.85
CA GLU A 719 -11.86 38.85 10.03
C GLU A 719 -12.15 37.91 11.20
N VAL A 720 -11.12 37.67 12.00
CA VAL A 720 -11.19 36.89 13.24
C VAL A 720 -10.48 37.68 14.33
N ASP A 721 -10.80 37.42 15.59
CA ASP A 721 -10.20 38.14 16.72
C ASP A 721 -8.72 37.83 16.87
N ARG A 722 -8.30 36.62 16.48
CA ARG A 722 -6.92 36.17 16.61
C ARG A 722 -6.50 35.15 15.57
N GLU A 723 -5.26 35.26 15.10
CA GLU A 723 -4.63 34.30 14.19
C GLU A 723 -3.35 33.72 14.78
N TYR A 724 -3.17 32.42 14.61
CA TYR A 724 -1.97 31.69 14.96
C TYR A 724 -1.42 30.93 13.74
N VAL A 725 -0.10 30.82 13.63
CA VAL A 725 0.56 29.98 12.63
C VAL A 725 1.32 28.84 13.30
N MET A 726 1.07 27.61 12.82
CA MET A 726 1.59 26.36 13.34
C MET A 726 2.32 25.62 12.21
N VAL A 727 3.64 25.60 12.26
CA VAL A 727 4.48 24.85 11.32
C VAL A 727 4.88 23.55 11.99
N SER A 728 4.32 22.42 11.53
CA SER A 728 4.65 21.09 12.04
C SER A 728 5.89 20.56 11.35
N SER A 729 6.78 19.93 12.12
CA SER A 729 7.99 19.29 11.61
C SER A 729 8.53 18.30 12.62
N GLU A 730 9.37 17.41 12.13
CA GLU A 730 10.19 16.50 12.90
C GLU A 730 11.45 17.20 13.42
N LEU A 731 11.90 16.80 14.61
CA LEU A 731 13.15 17.21 15.21
C LEU A 731 14.08 15.99 15.29
N TYR A 732 15.20 16.06 14.58
CA TYR A 732 16.27 15.06 14.67
C TYR A 732 17.43 15.66 15.47
N LEU A 733 17.60 15.19 16.70
CA LEU A 733 18.68 15.62 17.57
C LEU A 733 20.05 15.13 17.07
N GLY A 734 21.14 15.72 17.56
CA GLY A 734 22.51 15.35 17.21
C GLY A 734 23.19 16.36 16.26
N THR A 735 24.36 15.99 15.75
CA THR A 735 25.14 16.89 14.91
C THR A 735 24.51 17.03 13.52
N PRO A 736 24.10 18.25 13.09
CA PRO A 736 23.64 18.51 11.74
C PRO A 736 24.64 18.02 10.72
N GLY A 737 24.17 17.30 9.70
CA GLY A 737 25.07 16.79 8.68
C GLY A 737 25.53 15.35 8.91
N SER A 738 25.50 14.86 10.15
CA SER A 738 26.14 13.59 10.52
C SER A 738 25.42 12.37 9.93
N ALA A 739 26.20 11.32 9.64
CA ALA A 739 25.65 10.07 9.10
C ALA A 739 24.58 9.45 10.01
N ALA A 740 24.74 9.54 11.33
CA ALA A 740 23.78 9.02 12.30
C ALA A 740 22.45 9.79 12.28
N GLN A 741 22.51 11.13 12.28
CA GLN A 741 21.32 11.98 12.20
C GLN A 741 20.61 11.79 10.84
N VAL A 742 21.35 11.73 9.74
CA VAL A 742 20.79 11.47 8.40
C VAL A 742 20.19 10.07 8.29
N ALA A 743 20.80 9.06 8.94
CA ALA A 743 20.23 7.71 8.99
C ALA A 743 18.88 7.71 9.71
N ARG A 744 18.75 8.45 10.83
CA ARG A 744 17.45 8.66 11.51
C ARG A 744 16.45 9.39 10.63
N MET A 745 16.86 10.45 9.93
CA MET A 745 16.01 11.13 8.94
C MET A 745 15.51 10.19 7.83
N ARG A 746 16.36 9.27 7.34
CA ARG A 746 15.98 8.30 6.28
C ARG A 746 15.13 7.14 6.79
N ALA A 747 15.35 6.72 8.03
CA ALA A 747 14.57 5.69 8.71
C ALA A 747 13.27 6.24 9.29
N ASP A 748 13.08 7.56 9.20
CA ASP A 748 11.97 8.31 9.77
C ASP A 748 11.79 8.07 11.27
N THR A 749 12.89 8.19 12.00
CA THR A 749 12.95 8.04 13.46
C THR A 749 13.33 9.36 14.12
N PRO A 750 12.45 10.37 14.12
CA PRO A 750 12.74 11.64 14.77
C PRO A 750 12.75 11.49 16.29
N ASP A 751 13.51 12.36 16.93
CA ASP A 751 13.64 12.41 18.37
C ASP A 751 12.44 13.12 19.02
N ALA A 752 11.76 14.00 18.26
CA ALA A 752 10.52 14.67 18.64
C ALA A 752 9.75 15.16 17.41
N TRP A 753 8.48 15.52 17.60
CA TRP A 753 7.69 16.31 16.65
C TRP A 753 7.36 17.63 17.30
N VAL A 754 7.31 18.70 16.51
CA VAL A 754 7.27 20.06 17.05
C VAL A 754 6.30 20.92 16.26
N PHE A 755 5.58 21.79 16.97
CA PHE A 755 5.00 22.98 16.35
C PHE A 755 5.98 24.13 16.51
N ASN A 756 6.27 24.82 15.41
CA ASN A 756 7.15 25.99 15.38
C ASN A 756 8.56 25.72 15.92
N GLY A 757 9.10 24.53 15.64
CA GLY A 757 10.53 24.20 15.77
C GLY A 757 11.03 23.78 17.16
N VAL A 758 10.19 23.86 18.20
CA VAL A 758 10.59 23.51 19.58
C VAL A 758 9.58 22.56 20.22
N ALA A 759 10.07 21.43 20.72
CA ALA A 759 9.23 20.40 21.34
C ALA A 759 8.57 20.89 22.62
N ALA A 760 7.26 20.66 22.76
CA ALA A 760 6.43 21.00 23.92
C ALA A 760 6.44 22.49 24.35
N GLN A 761 6.93 23.42 23.51
CA GLN A 761 7.04 24.84 23.88
C GLN A 761 5.70 25.44 24.31
N TYR A 762 4.61 25.10 23.63
CA TYR A 762 3.29 25.66 23.90
C TYR A 762 2.54 24.94 25.03
N ALA A 763 3.08 23.85 25.56
CA ALA A 763 2.59 23.25 26.80
C ALA A 763 3.12 24.03 28.01
N LYS A 764 4.34 24.58 27.91
CA LYS A 764 5.00 25.39 28.96
C LYS A 764 4.70 26.89 28.80
N ALA A 765 4.47 27.36 27.58
CA ALA A 765 4.07 28.73 27.24
C ALA A 765 2.77 28.74 26.43
N PRO A 766 1.60 28.62 27.09
CA PRO A 766 0.31 28.52 26.40
C PRO A 766 -0.01 29.72 25.50
N LEU A 767 -0.68 29.42 24.38
CA LEU A 767 -1.34 30.42 23.55
C LEU A 767 -2.49 31.08 24.33
N ARG A 768 -2.96 32.25 23.89
CA ARG A 768 -3.86 33.11 24.66
C ARG A 768 -5.08 33.50 23.83
N ALA A 769 -6.28 33.25 24.36
CA ALA A 769 -7.53 33.73 23.80
C ALA A 769 -8.49 34.15 24.91
N ARG A 770 -9.64 34.71 24.55
CA ARG A 770 -10.74 35.00 25.48
C ARG A 770 -12.00 34.24 25.10
N ALA A 771 -12.86 33.98 26.08
CA ALA A 771 -14.15 33.37 25.80
C ALA A 771 -14.96 34.26 24.82
N GLY A 772 -15.54 33.65 23.80
CA GLY A 772 -16.23 34.31 22.69
C GLY A 772 -15.34 34.79 21.55
N GLU A 773 -14.00 34.73 21.67
CA GLU A 773 -13.12 35.06 20.54
C GLU A 773 -13.14 33.93 19.49
N ARG A 774 -13.25 34.34 18.22
CA ARG A 774 -13.00 33.49 17.06
C ARG A 774 -11.51 33.47 16.75
N VAL A 775 -10.95 32.27 16.72
CA VAL A 775 -9.51 32.06 16.53
C VAL A 775 -9.27 31.24 15.28
N ARG A 776 -8.37 31.71 14.40
CA ARG A 776 -7.89 30.98 13.22
C ARG A 776 -6.51 30.39 13.47
N PHE A 777 -6.34 29.10 13.19
CA PHE A 777 -5.05 28.43 13.20
C PHE A 777 -4.65 28.10 11.76
N TRP A 778 -3.67 28.83 11.24
CA TRP A 778 -2.95 28.47 10.02
C TRP A 778 -1.98 27.34 10.32
N VAL A 779 -2.01 26.26 9.53
CA VAL A 779 -1.16 25.09 9.76
C VAL A 779 -0.43 24.74 8.46
N VAL A 780 0.87 24.47 8.57
CA VAL A 780 1.73 23.96 7.47
C VAL A 780 2.46 22.72 7.96
N ALA A 781 2.31 21.60 7.27
CA ALA A 781 3.10 20.39 7.51
C ALA A 781 4.42 20.49 6.76
N ALA A 782 5.49 20.96 7.40
CA ALA A 782 6.77 21.15 6.73
C ALA A 782 7.54 19.84 6.49
N GLY A 783 7.37 18.85 7.36
CA GLY A 783 8.10 17.58 7.29
C GLY A 783 9.52 17.66 7.88
N PRO A 784 10.44 16.80 7.41
CA PRO A 784 10.55 16.38 6.01
C PRO A 784 9.76 15.13 5.56
N SER A 785 9.20 14.34 6.46
CA SER A 785 8.61 13.02 6.15
C SER A 785 7.12 12.94 6.52
N ASP A 786 6.76 13.44 7.70
CA ASP A 786 5.45 13.29 8.31
C ASP A 786 4.48 14.44 8.00
N GLY A 787 3.19 14.09 8.00
CA GLY A 787 2.09 15.06 8.00
C GLY A 787 1.74 15.56 9.40
N VAL A 788 0.57 16.19 9.52
CA VAL A 788 -0.01 16.56 10.82
C VAL A 788 -1.53 16.34 10.81
N ALA A 789 -2.07 15.83 11.92
CA ALA A 789 -3.50 15.76 12.18
C ALA A 789 -3.87 16.81 13.25
N PHE A 790 -3.88 18.09 12.90
CA PHE A 790 -4.01 19.17 13.89
C PHE A 790 -5.42 19.19 14.51
N HIS A 791 -5.48 19.10 15.84
CA HIS A 791 -6.71 19.06 16.63
C HIS A 791 -6.61 20.01 17.82
N VAL A 792 -7.74 20.64 18.19
CA VAL A 792 -7.90 21.38 19.45
C VAL A 792 -8.98 20.65 20.28
N VAL A 793 -8.57 20.09 21.40
CA VAL A 793 -9.43 19.32 22.31
C VAL A 793 -10.44 20.25 22.96
N GLY A 794 -11.71 19.83 22.95
CA GLY A 794 -12.81 20.59 23.54
C GLY A 794 -13.45 21.60 22.59
N THR A 795 -13.02 21.66 21.32
CA THR A 795 -13.66 22.48 20.29
C THR A 795 -14.05 21.67 19.06
N VAL A 796 -14.84 22.28 18.18
CA VAL A 796 -15.16 21.78 16.85
C VAL A 796 -14.94 22.93 15.88
N PHE A 797 -14.18 22.71 14.82
CA PHE A 797 -13.94 23.72 13.80
C PHE A 797 -15.18 23.90 12.94
N ASP A 798 -15.62 25.14 12.76
CA ASP A 798 -16.75 25.51 11.90
C ASP A 798 -16.30 26.15 10.57
N THR A 799 -15.00 26.44 10.43
CA THR A 799 -14.36 26.79 9.17
C THR A 799 -13.14 25.88 8.95
N LEU A 800 -13.00 25.32 7.75
CA LEU A 800 -11.83 24.54 7.35
C LEU A 800 -11.44 24.85 5.91
N TYR A 801 -10.22 25.35 5.74
CA TYR A 801 -9.56 25.64 4.46
C TYR A 801 -8.36 24.74 4.29
N LYS A 802 -8.25 24.04 3.16
CA LYS A 802 -7.12 23.15 2.86
C LYS A 802 -6.71 23.29 1.41
N GLU A 803 -5.40 23.48 1.16
CA GLU A 803 -4.80 23.43 -0.19
C GLU A 803 -5.51 24.29 -1.25
N GLY A 804 -5.93 25.50 -0.87
CA GLY A 804 -6.59 26.41 -1.81
C GLY A 804 -8.13 26.39 -1.80
N ALA A 805 -8.76 25.55 -0.98
CA ALA A 805 -10.21 25.33 -1.03
C ALA A 805 -10.92 25.37 0.34
N TYR A 806 -12.08 26.05 0.32
CA TYR A 806 -13.23 25.89 1.20
C TYR A 806 -13.66 24.43 1.34
N LEU A 807 -13.39 23.73 2.45
CA LEU A 807 -14.04 22.45 2.76
C LEU A 807 -15.21 22.60 3.73
N LEU A 808 -15.14 23.61 4.60
CA LEU A 808 -16.21 23.99 5.52
C LEU A 808 -16.20 25.51 5.75
N ARG A 809 -17.38 26.12 5.75
CA ARG A 809 -17.61 27.51 6.17
C ARG A 809 -18.96 27.64 6.88
N PRO A 810 -19.12 28.60 7.80
CA PRO A 810 -20.42 28.97 8.33
C PRO A 810 -21.39 29.34 7.19
N GLY A 811 -22.55 28.68 7.15
CA GLY A 811 -23.61 28.94 6.17
C GLY A 811 -23.61 28.06 4.91
N ASP A 812 -22.58 27.24 4.68
CA ASP A 812 -22.52 26.30 3.54
C ASP A 812 -23.22 24.96 3.88
N GLY A 813 -24.33 24.60 3.19
CA GLY A 813 -24.98 23.26 3.23
C GLY A 813 -25.67 22.86 4.56
N ASP A 814 -26.78 22.10 4.49
CA ASP A 814 -27.60 21.60 5.63
C ASP A 814 -27.88 22.62 6.77
N GLY A 815 -28.01 23.90 6.44
CA GLY A 815 -28.30 24.96 7.42
C GLY A 815 -27.10 25.43 8.25
N GLY A 816 -25.86 25.11 7.84
CA GLY A 816 -24.65 25.58 8.51
C GLY A 816 -24.26 24.78 9.76
N SER A 817 -24.81 23.59 9.95
CA SER A 817 -24.52 22.72 11.12
C SER A 817 -23.30 21.80 10.94
N GLY A 818 -22.51 22.00 9.88
CA GLY A 818 -21.31 21.20 9.62
C GLY A 818 -20.15 21.55 10.56
N GLY A 819 -19.30 20.59 10.86
CA GLY A 819 -18.13 20.76 11.73
C GLY A 819 -16.98 19.85 11.32
N SER A 820 -15.74 20.27 11.60
CA SER A 820 -14.54 19.45 11.48
C SER A 820 -13.84 19.30 12.83
N GLN A 821 -13.36 18.10 13.13
CA GLN A 821 -12.60 17.82 14.35
C GLN A 821 -11.09 18.01 14.15
N VAL A 822 -10.59 17.84 12.92
CA VAL A 822 -9.16 17.76 12.62
C VAL A 822 -8.88 18.48 11.30
N LEU A 823 -7.75 19.20 11.23
CA LEU A 823 -7.13 19.58 9.96
C LEU A 823 -6.04 18.58 9.62
N ASP A 824 -6.34 17.64 8.72
CA ASP A 824 -5.37 16.66 8.23
C ASP A 824 -4.54 17.28 7.11
N LEU A 825 -3.22 17.26 7.24
CA LEU A 825 -2.30 17.77 6.21
C LEU A 825 -1.23 16.70 5.96
N ALA A 826 -1.07 16.28 4.71
CA ALA A 826 0.12 15.52 4.32
C ALA A 826 1.35 16.43 4.31
N VAL A 827 2.55 15.84 4.26
CA VAL A 827 3.79 16.63 4.18
C VAL A 827 3.74 17.61 3.00
N ALA A 828 4.27 18.81 3.21
CA ALA A 828 4.22 19.98 2.33
C ALA A 828 2.82 20.58 2.06
N GLN A 829 1.76 20.13 2.74
CA GLN A 829 0.43 20.75 2.64
C GLN A 829 0.21 21.84 3.70
N GLY A 830 -0.73 22.74 3.42
CA GLY A 830 -1.17 23.72 4.40
C GLY A 830 -2.63 24.15 4.27
N GLY A 831 -3.09 24.83 5.31
CA GLY A 831 -4.48 25.26 5.43
C GLY A 831 -4.73 26.10 6.67
N PHE A 832 -6.00 26.31 7.00
CA PHE A 832 -6.40 26.85 8.29
C PHE A 832 -7.72 26.27 8.78
N VAL A 833 -7.91 26.35 10.09
CA VAL A 833 -9.19 26.06 10.76
C VAL A 833 -9.58 27.21 11.66
N GLU A 834 -10.88 27.37 11.89
CA GLU A 834 -11.41 28.36 12.81
C GLU A 834 -12.37 27.71 13.80
N THR A 835 -12.39 28.25 15.01
CA THR A 835 -13.36 27.92 16.06
C THR A 835 -13.56 29.14 16.94
N GLU A 836 -14.74 29.21 17.56
CA GLU A 836 -14.99 30.10 18.69
C GLU A 836 -14.75 29.32 20.00
N PHE A 837 -14.11 29.96 20.98
CA PHE A 837 -13.97 29.37 22.32
C PHE A 837 -15.12 29.80 23.22
N ALA A 838 -16.12 28.94 23.40
CA ALA A 838 -17.37 29.31 24.10
C ALA A 838 -17.20 29.65 25.59
N ALA A 839 -16.17 29.12 26.26
CA ALA A 839 -15.96 29.31 27.70
C ALA A 839 -14.48 29.37 28.07
N ALA A 840 -14.17 30.04 29.18
CA ALA A 840 -12.84 30.04 29.78
C ALA A 840 -12.37 28.62 30.12
N GLY A 841 -11.08 28.36 29.94
CA GLY A 841 -10.52 27.02 30.13
C GLY A 841 -9.13 26.85 29.51
N HIS A 842 -8.61 25.64 29.63
CA HIS A 842 -7.36 25.24 28.99
C HIS A 842 -7.71 24.22 27.92
N TYR A 843 -7.51 24.58 26.66
CA TYR A 843 -7.85 23.75 25.51
C TYR A 843 -6.56 23.20 24.90
N PRO A 844 -6.20 21.92 25.14
CA PRO A 844 -5.05 21.31 24.53
C PRO A 844 -5.16 21.31 23.01
N PHE A 845 -4.08 21.60 22.31
CA PHE A 845 -3.97 21.31 20.88
C PHE A 845 -2.83 20.34 20.62
N VAL A 846 -3.01 19.47 19.64
CA VAL A 846 -2.11 18.34 19.37
C VAL A 846 -2.03 18.06 17.88
N ASP A 847 -0.93 17.42 17.47
CA ASP A 847 -1.01 16.48 16.36
C ASP A 847 -1.71 15.19 16.85
N HIS A 848 -2.84 14.82 16.26
CA HIS A 848 -3.64 13.69 16.72
C HIS A 848 -3.05 12.31 16.35
N ASP A 849 -1.90 12.26 15.65
CA ASP A 849 -1.01 11.11 15.82
C ASP A 849 -0.38 11.18 17.23
N MET A 850 -0.88 10.33 18.13
CA MET A 850 -0.48 10.41 19.55
C MET A 850 1.02 10.17 19.76
N ARG A 851 1.72 9.53 18.82
CA ARG A 851 3.19 9.44 18.87
C ARG A 851 3.81 10.82 18.78
N HIS A 852 3.30 11.68 17.90
CA HIS A 852 3.80 13.04 17.67
C HIS A 852 3.43 13.95 18.85
N ALA A 853 2.19 13.87 19.34
CA ALA A 853 1.74 14.65 20.50
C ALA A 853 2.56 14.34 21.75
N GLU A 854 2.71 13.06 22.08
CA GLU A 854 3.44 12.61 23.27
C GLU A 854 4.94 12.91 23.17
N ALA A 855 5.49 12.96 21.95
CA ALA A 855 6.87 13.32 21.66
C ALA A 855 7.10 14.82 21.39
N GLY A 856 6.09 15.70 21.55
CA GLY A 856 6.31 17.14 21.65
C GLY A 856 5.38 18.04 20.82
N ALA A 857 4.64 17.50 19.86
CA ALA A 857 3.74 18.28 18.99
C ALA A 857 2.41 18.55 19.70
N ARG A 858 2.48 19.30 20.80
CA ARG A 858 1.34 19.66 21.64
C ARG A 858 1.50 21.02 22.30
N GLY A 859 0.38 21.60 22.70
CA GLY A 859 0.33 22.81 23.50
C GLY A 859 -1.05 23.05 24.09
N VAL A 860 -1.24 24.23 24.68
CA VAL A 860 -2.51 24.64 25.29
C VAL A 860 -2.87 26.04 24.80
N VAL A 861 -4.15 26.25 24.49
CA VAL A 861 -4.75 27.58 24.43
C VAL A 861 -5.37 27.87 25.80
N GLU A 862 -4.82 28.83 26.51
CA GLU A 862 -5.42 29.36 27.74
C GLU A 862 -6.44 30.43 27.37
N VAL A 863 -7.71 30.09 27.55
CA VAL A 863 -8.87 30.96 27.30
C VAL A 863 -9.29 31.57 28.63
N ARG A 864 -9.29 32.90 28.70
CA ARG A 864 -9.67 33.65 29.90
C ARG A 864 -11.06 34.26 29.82
#